data_AF-A0A836XF59-F1
#
_entry.id   AF-A0A836XF59-F1
#
_cell.length_a   1.000
_cell.length_b   1.000
_cell.length_c   1.000
_cell.angle_alpha   90.00
_cell.angle_beta   90.00
_cell.angle_gamma   90.00
#
_symmetry.space_group_name_H-M   'P 1'
#
loop_
_entity.id
_entity.type
_entity.pdbx_description
1 polymer ?
#
loop_
_entity_poly.entity_id
_entity_poly.type
_entity_poly.pdbx_seq_one_letter_code
_entity_poly.pdbx_strand_id
1 'polypeptide(L)'
;MKKRIILCALSILFNYDAFSTHAAGMDISYQCISQGTNSDTYKITLKFYRDCDGISAPSSHSLNYYSSCGSGSATLYQVGSAVDVNPLCASYCNGGSAFGIEEYTYEATITLSHCDNWVLRVCECCRNNAINTINNPGGAELCVEATLNNTVYCNNSPTFSEYPTPFLCAGNYFCYNNGAIEIDGDSLVYSLITPLDNPGTVTYIGGYSVTNPVGGGSVFDPITGNLCVTPPGIVSGVLAIKVSEYRNGILIGSIIRDIQINVFACTSVNPPQLSGIDTTTIVDMTNINTYTVEVNCPNGSQNINFDINTINNNPPPPPGYQITITVGGGSWQSEVSWDIYDPSGAGAGTIIASGGAPYSGTACIPTTNLGSLQFRMYDSYGDGWNGNTYTLSGNSTLSGQTTGGLTGWTSYGVNTFNITGGPTCIGGVASVTMSWNNGIPGANFTIANNNTMNPTGTFSWNPTLADTANSPYFFTVNVTNDACPAPGSFSFQYQVIVTGTDMIATPTIANVSCNGGNDGAISMSTTGASPPFTYLWPNGGTTANASSLTAGTYNLQLTDGGGCTMTEIYTVIEPSQITSTSTFYDASCLNINDGSATVFPSNGTPGYTYLWNDINTQTTQTATSLANGTYICTITDSNSCIFTDTVNVGLAPAYNTAIISTNALCNGNTGTAIVLVQAPSAGVSNLTYCASTPGSSTASTIDNVQLIGDTFSINNNTTGACDQYEDYTNQYADITQGQSYTIDVTLGDCSNNYPSGGKVYIDWNIDGDFNDPGEEIGTIPDGPPSTTTTIPFTVPFSVFGATKMRIVSQFLNNTPVSSIGPCDVGVMANPVYIQPWFGATEDYSIVVNGGLVNATYLWSNGQTTDSISGLTAGGYSVLVTAPNGCTLTDYITITEPPAISTITSQNN
;
A
#
# COMPACT_ATOMS: atom_id res chain seq x y z
N MET A 1 61.46 -8.17 86.27
CA MET A 1 60.65 -8.01 85.04
C MET A 1 61.53 -7.20 84.07
N LYS A 2 62.28 -7.79 83.11
CA LYS A 2 61.83 -8.25 81.77
C LYS A 2 60.86 -7.22 81.15
N LYS A 3 61.11 -6.50 80.05
CA LYS A 3 61.89 -6.73 78.82
C LYS A 3 62.37 -5.36 78.28
N ARG A 4 63.64 -5.17 77.89
CA ARG A 4 64.09 -5.14 76.47
C ARG A 4 63.03 -4.56 75.51
N ILE A 5 63.14 -3.27 75.19
CA ILE A 5 62.58 -2.72 73.94
C ILE A 5 63.73 -2.76 72.93
N ILE A 6 63.67 -3.79 72.10
CA ILE A 6 64.52 -4.01 70.93
C ILE A 6 64.08 -2.99 69.89
N LEU A 7 65.05 -2.23 69.39
CA LEU A 7 64.99 -1.51 68.12
C LEU A 7 64.80 -2.57 67.03
N CYS A 8 63.55 -2.81 66.61
CA CYS A 8 63.23 -3.69 65.49
C CYS A 8 62.93 -2.78 64.30
N ALA A 9 63.83 -2.80 63.32
CA ALA A 9 63.58 -2.28 61.99
C ALA A 9 62.32 -2.95 61.44
N LEU A 10 61.26 -2.17 61.23
CA LEU A 10 60.23 -2.52 60.28
C LEU A 10 60.39 -1.56 59.10
N SER A 11 61.39 -1.86 58.29
CA SER A 11 61.38 -1.60 56.86
C SER A 11 60.13 -2.28 56.31
N ILE A 12 58.99 -1.60 56.37
CA ILE A 12 57.87 -1.90 55.48
C ILE A 12 58.40 -1.49 54.11
N LEU A 13 58.90 -2.50 53.39
CA LEU A 13 59.03 -2.49 51.96
C LEU A 13 57.63 -2.24 51.39
N PHE A 14 57.20 -0.98 51.36
CA PHE A 14 56.51 -0.52 50.18
C PHE A 14 57.63 -0.33 49.17
N ASN A 15 57.86 -1.36 48.35
CA ASN A 15 58.35 -1.07 47.02
C ASN A 15 57.31 -0.11 46.45
N TYR A 16 57.64 1.18 46.41
CA TYR A 16 57.25 1.99 45.27
C TYR A 16 57.97 1.34 44.09
N ASP A 17 57.43 0.23 43.60
CA ASP A 17 57.73 -0.16 42.23
C ASP A 17 57.32 1.05 41.40
N ALA A 18 58.19 1.48 40.51
CA ALA A 18 57.91 2.55 39.57
C ALA A 18 56.76 2.08 38.68
N PHE A 19 55.53 2.30 39.15
CA PHE A 19 54.29 1.93 38.49
C PHE A 19 54.11 2.82 37.26
N SER A 20 54.47 2.29 36.11
CA SER A 20 53.95 2.73 34.82
C SER A 20 53.52 1.44 34.11
N THR A 21 52.26 1.04 34.24
CA THR A 21 51.71 0.27 33.13
C THR A 21 51.67 1.25 31.97
N HIS A 22 52.19 0.86 30.81
CA HIS A 22 52.29 1.77 29.69
C HIS A 22 50.99 1.78 28.89
N ALA A 23 49.87 1.95 29.59
CA ALA A 23 48.55 1.93 28.97
C ALA A 23 48.45 3.08 27.96
N ALA A 24 48.19 2.70 26.72
CA ALA A 24 48.10 3.59 25.57
C ALA A 24 46.66 3.76 25.06
N GLY A 25 45.72 2.95 25.54
CA GLY A 25 44.31 3.09 25.20
C GLY A 25 43.46 1.96 25.77
N MET A 26 42.15 2.17 25.80
CA MET A 26 41.17 1.12 26.10
C MET A 26 39.89 1.33 25.30
N ASP A 27 39.24 0.21 24.97
CA ASP A 27 37.89 0.16 24.43
C ASP A 27 37.03 -0.78 25.28
N ILE A 28 35.79 -0.38 25.51
CA ILE A 28 34.78 -1.24 26.13
C ILE A 28 33.60 -1.43 25.17
N SER A 29 33.11 -2.65 25.08
CA SER A 29 31.91 -3.02 24.33
C SER A 29 31.11 -4.06 25.11
N TYR A 30 29.81 -4.14 24.82
CA TYR A 30 28.91 -5.13 25.35
C TYR A 30 28.09 -5.78 24.23
N GLN A 31 27.87 -7.07 24.34
CA GLN A 31 27.04 -7.84 23.42
C GLN A 31 26.00 -8.60 24.22
N CYS A 32 24.73 -8.41 23.89
CA CYS A 32 23.65 -9.16 24.50
C CYS A 32 23.64 -10.60 23.93
N ILE A 33 23.85 -11.59 24.80
CA ILE A 33 23.95 -13.00 24.39
C ILE A 33 22.70 -13.82 24.75
N SER A 34 21.86 -13.31 25.66
CA SER A 34 20.59 -13.96 26.01
C SER A 34 19.64 -12.95 26.65
N GLN A 35 18.44 -12.80 26.07
CA GLN A 35 17.35 -12.00 26.64
C GLN A 35 16.50 -12.83 27.60
N GLY A 36 16.20 -12.29 28.78
CA GLY A 36 15.33 -12.93 29.76
C GLY A 36 14.07 -12.12 30.04
N THR A 37 13.21 -12.60 30.94
CA THR A 37 11.95 -11.92 31.27
C THR A 37 12.12 -10.72 32.21
N ASN A 38 13.13 -10.74 33.09
CA ASN A 38 13.41 -9.67 34.07
C ASN A 38 14.88 -9.19 34.04
N SER A 39 15.72 -9.82 33.22
CA SER A 39 17.16 -9.57 33.16
C SER A 39 17.72 -10.16 31.88
N ASP A 40 18.75 -9.53 31.33
CA ASP A 40 19.48 -10.04 30.18
C ASP A 40 20.92 -10.35 30.54
N THR A 41 21.53 -11.25 29.78
CA THR A 41 22.93 -11.64 29.94
C THR A 41 23.76 -11.04 28.84
N TYR A 42 24.84 -10.35 29.22
CA TYR A 42 25.75 -9.64 28.34
C TYR A 42 27.15 -10.22 28.42
N LYS A 43 27.80 -10.35 27.27
CA LYS A 43 29.24 -10.52 27.14
C LYS A 43 29.88 -9.14 27.07
N ILE A 44 30.78 -8.84 27.99
CA ILE A 44 31.53 -7.59 28.03
C ILE A 44 32.92 -7.87 27.50
N THR A 45 33.36 -7.08 26.53
CA THR A 45 34.69 -7.17 25.94
C THR A 45 35.44 -5.86 26.16
N LEU A 46 36.61 -5.96 26.77
CA LEU A 46 37.57 -4.88 26.94
C LEU A 46 38.77 -5.15 26.05
N LYS A 47 39.14 -4.19 25.20
CA LYS A 47 40.44 -4.19 24.53
C LYS A 47 41.36 -3.22 25.25
N PHE A 48 42.53 -3.70 25.66
CA PHE A 48 43.54 -2.94 26.38
C PHE A 48 44.80 -2.82 25.51
N TYR A 49 45.27 -1.60 25.35
CA TYR A 49 46.43 -1.27 24.54
C TYR A 49 47.56 -0.77 25.44
N ARG A 50 48.76 -1.30 25.24
CA ARG A 50 49.94 -0.90 26.01
C ARG A 50 51.20 -0.90 25.18
N ASP A 51 52.25 -0.23 25.63
CA ASP A 51 53.53 -0.35 24.95
C ASP A 51 54.31 -1.64 25.25
N CYS A 52 55.21 -1.99 24.32
CA CYS A 52 55.97 -3.25 24.30
C CYS A 52 57.14 -3.32 25.29
N ASP A 53 57.65 -2.18 25.77
CA ASP A 53 58.81 -2.12 26.69
C ASP A 53 58.37 -1.91 28.16
N GLY A 54 57.05 -1.86 28.40
CA GLY A 54 56.47 -1.62 29.72
C GLY A 54 56.29 -2.84 30.64
N ILE A 55 55.61 -2.61 31.78
CA ILE A 55 55.14 -3.65 32.70
C ILE A 55 54.18 -4.60 31.97
N SER A 56 54.32 -5.91 32.17
CA SER A 56 53.42 -6.94 31.63
C SER A 56 51.95 -6.59 31.82
N ALA A 57 51.13 -6.86 30.80
CA ALA A 57 49.68 -6.68 30.90
C ALA A 57 49.11 -7.46 32.10
N PRO A 58 48.12 -6.90 32.82
CA PRO A 58 47.49 -7.60 33.93
C PRO A 58 46.78 -8.86 33.43
N SER A 59 46.72 -9.91 34.25
CA SER A 59 46.02 -11.15 33.87
C SER A 59 44.48 -10.99 33.87
N SER A 60 43.96 -9.94 34.47
CA SER A 60 42.54 -9.62 34.55
C SER A 60 42.28 -8.16 34.91
N HIS A 61 41.13 -7.62 34.52
CA HIS A 61 40.65 -6.30 34.95
C HIS A 61 39.37 -6.41 35.79
N SER A 62 39.13 -5.42 36.65
CA SER A 62 37.88 -5.31 37.41
C SER A 62 36.86 -4.48 36.64
N LEU A 63 35.69 -5.09 36.39
CA LEU A 63 34.52 -4.43 35.83
C LEU A 63 33.56 -4.08 36.97
N ASN A 64 33.26 -2.80 37.17
CA ASN A 64 32.21 -2.35 38.09
C ASN A 64 30.99 -1.93 37.28
N TYR A 65 29.79 -2.33 37.71
CA TYR A 65 28.55 -1.93 37.05
C TYR A 65 27.50 -1.46 38.05
N TYR A 66 26.78 -0.40 37.70
CA TYR A 66 25.78 0.20 38.57
C TYR A 66 24.67 0.92 37.78
N SER A 67 23.49 1.00 38.38
CA SER A 67 22.30 1.71 37.88
C SER A 67 21.41 2.12 39.06
N SER A 68 20.25 2.71 38.76
CA SER A 68 19.18 2.91 39.74
C SER A 68 18.64 1.58 40.32
N CYS A 69 18.79 0.47 39.59
CA CYS A 69 18.28 -0.84 39.98
C CYS A 69 19.26 -1.69 40.81
N GLY A 70 20.54 -1.31 40.89
CA GLY A 70 21.53 -2.02 41.70
C GLY A 70 22.97 -1.74 41.31
N SER A 71 23.90 -2.42 41.97
CA SER A 71 25.34 -2.37 41.64
C SER A 71 25.99 -3.73 41.86
N GLY A 72 27.11 -3.96 41.18
CA GLY A 72 27.90 -5.17 41.28
C GLY A 72 29.27 -5.02 40.61
N SER A 73 30.03 -6.11 40.61
CA SER A 73 31.34 -6.18 39.97
C SER A 73 31.60 -7.55 39.37
N ALA A 74 32.36 -7.61 38.30
CA ALA A 74 32.85 -8.83 37.67
C ALA A 74 34.35 -8.73 37.35
N THR A 75 34.97 -9.88 37.07
CA THR A 75 36.38 -9.95 36.65
C THR A 75 36.44 -10.28 35.16
N LEU A 76 37.07 -9.42 34.38
CA LEU A 76 37.38 -9.62 32.96
C LEU A 76 38.69 -10.41 32.85
N TYR A 77 38.65 -11.57 32.21
CA TYR A 77 39.83 -12.43 32.03
C TYR A 77 40.41 -12.29 30.63
N GLN A 78 41.74 -12.32 30.53
CA GLN A 78 42.42 -12.27 29.24
C GLN A 78 42.03 -13.46 28.35
N VAL A 79 41.77 -13.20 27.07
CA VAL A 79 41.48 -14.20 26.04
C VAL A 79 42.50 -14.05 24.91
N GLY A 80 43.19 -15.15 24.58
CA GLY A 80 44.21 -15.15 23.52
C GLY A 80 45.57 -14.59 23.95
N SER A 81 46.47 -14.46 22.98
CA SER A 81 47.80 -13.86 23.13
C SER A 81 47.79 -12.39 22.72
N ALA A 82 48.81 -11.64 23.15
CA ALA A 82 49.04 -10.27 22.68
C ALA A 82 49.11 -10.21 21.15
N VAL A 83 48.56 -9.14 20.58
CA VAL A 83 48.65 -8.82 19.14
C VAL A 83 49.48 -7.56 18.97
N ASP A 84 50.54 -7.62 18.17
CA ASP A 84 51.32 -6.44 17.80
C ASP A 84 50.49 -5.57 16.84
N VAL A 85 50.24 -4.31 17.22
CA VAL A 85 49.42 -3.36 16.46
C VAL A 85 50.26 -2.20 15.89
N ASN A 86 51.58 -2.39 15.80
CA ASN A 86 52.48 -1.41 15.21
C ASN A 86 52.37 -1.31 13.69
N PRO A 87 52.77 -0.17 13.10
CA PRO A 87 52.97 -0.06 11.67
C PRO A 87 53.98 -1.10 11.16
N LEU A 88 53.61 -1.89 10.14
CA LEU A 88 54.41 -2.98 9.57
C LEU A 88 55.83 -2.58 9.11
N CYS A 89 56.07 -1.29 8.83
CA CYS A 89 57.35 -0.80 8.33
C CYS A 89 58.42 -0.62 9.40
N ALA A 90 58.12 -0.88 10.67
CA ALA A 90 59.13 -0.97 11.69
C ALA A 90 58.74 -1.94 12.79
N SER A 91 59.54 -3.00 12.91
CA SER A 91 59.43 -3.98 13.98
C SER A 91 59.92 -3.34 15.29
N TYR A 92 59.00 -2.73 16.04
CA TYR A 92 59.32 -2.03 17.28
C TYR A 92 59.24 -2.92 18.53
N CYS A 93 58.61 -4.09 18.47
CA CYS A 93 58.47 -5.01 19.60
C CYS A 93 59.47 -6.17 19.51
N ASN A 94 60.70 -5.94 19.97
CA ASN A 94 61.72 -6.98 20.16
C ASN A 94 62.59 -6.70 21.42
N GLY A 95 61.97 -6.19 22.50
CA GLY A 95 62.65 -5.98 23.79
C GLY A 95 63.71 -4.85 23.80
N GLY A 96 63.49 -3.80 23.01
CA GLY A 96 64.33 -2.60 22.97
C GLY A 96 63.54 -1.34 23.32
N SER A 97 64.24 -0.21 23.53
CA SER A 97 63.72 1.06 24.07
C SER A 97 62.82 1.89 23.11
N ALA A 98 62.03 1.25 22.25
CA ALA A 98 61.21 1.92 21.23
C ALA A 98 59.70 1.70 21.43
N PHE A 99 58.89 2.67 20.98
CA PHE A 99 57.44 2.76 21.20
C PHE A 99 56.59 1.78 20.35
N GLY A 100 56.70 0.49 20.63
CA GLY A 100 55.77 -0.49 20.07
C GLY A 100 54.47 -0.60 20.89
N ILE A 101 53.31 -0.91 20.28
CA ILE A 101 52.01 -1.11 20.97
C ILE A 101 51.52 -2.56 20.78
N GLU A 102 51.00 -3.15 21.86
CA GLU A 102 50.32 -4.44 21.88
C GLU A 102 48.84 -4.28 22.27
N GLU A 103 47.96 -5.06 21.63
CA GLU A 103 46.56 -5.24 22.02
C GLU A 103 46.38 -6.53 22.83
N TYR A 104 45.61 -6.43 23.92
CA TYR A 104 45.14 -7.53 24.75
C TYR A 104 43.62 -7.49 24.85
N THR A 105 42.94 -8.63 24.67
CA THR A 105 41.48 -8.73 24.80
C THR A 105 41.10 -9.41 26.12
N TYR A 106 40.12 -8.85 26.83
CA TYR A 106 39.58 -9.40 28.07
C TYR A 106 38.06 -9.51 27.99
N GLU A 107 37.51 -10.59 28.54
CA GLU A 107 36.08 -10.88 28.45
C GLU A 107 35.48 -11.34 29.78
N ALA A 108 34.20 -11.02 29.98
CA ALA A 108 33.38 -11.53 31.08
C ALA A 108 31.92 -11.62 30.66
N THR A 109 31.16 -12.48 31.32
CA THR A 109 29.71 -12.55 31.17
C THR A 109 29.05 -12.05 32.45
N ILE A 110 28.11 -11.11 32.31
CA ILE A 110 27.33 -10.56 33.43
C ILE A 110 25.83 -10.65 33.13
N THR A 111 25.00 -10.69 34.16
CA THR A 111 23.54 -10.62 34.02
C THR A 111 23.03 -9.35 34.69
N LEU A 112 22.30 -8.54 33.93
CA LEU A 112 21.77 -7.25 34.35
C LEU A 112 20.24 -7.29 34.34
N SER A 113 19.61 -6.89 35.44
CA SER A 113 18.15 -6.70 35.47
C SER A 113 17.72 -5.63 34.48
N HIS A 114 16.51 -5.74 33.93
CA HIS A 114 15.94 -4.72 33.05
C HIS A 114 15.88 -3.37 33.79
N CYS A 115 16.73 -2.44 33.36
CA CYS A 115 16.87 -1.12 33.94
C CYS A 115 17.35 -0.15 32.88
N ASP A 116 17.04 1.13 33.08
CA ASP A 116 17.65 2.19 32.31
C ASP A 116 19.00 2.59 32.94
N ASN A 117 19.90 3.12 32.11
CA ASN A 117 21.13 3.77 32.56
C ASN A 117 22.08 2.88 33.39
N TRP A 118 22.23 1.61 33.04
CA TRP A 118 23.39 0.83 33.50
C TRP A 118 24.67 1.52 33.06
N VAL A 119 25.61 1.69 33.98
CA VAL A 119 26.98 2.13 33.71
C VAL A 119 27.90 0.96 33.98
N LEU A 120 28.74 0.62 33.00
CA LEU A 120 29.77 -0.40 33.07
C LEU A 120 31.13 0.31 33.01
N ARG A 121 31.94 0.20 34.06
CA ARG A 121 33.19 0.94 34.20
C ARG A 121 34.37 0.01 34.42
N VAL A 122 35.44 0.24 33.66
CA VAL A 122 36.74 -0.41 33.85
C VAL A 122 37.80 0.68 33.96
N CYS A 123 38.71 0.52 34.92
CA CYS A 123 39.87 1.39 35.10
C CYS A 123 41.13 0.53 35.22
N GLU A 124 42.21 1.02 34.64
CA GLU A 124 43.55 0.46 34.77
C GLU A 124 44.50 1.58 35.18
N CYS A 125 45.20 1.39 36.31
CA CYS A 125 46.34 2.25 36.61
C CYS A 125 47.52 1.76 35.78
N CYS A 126 48.23 2.62 35.06
CA CYS A 126 48.17 4.06 34.93
C CYS A 126 48.46 4.40 33.46
N ARG A 127 48.34 5.67 33.06
CA ARG A 127 48.63 6.05 31.66
C ARG A 127 50.13 6.05 31.36
N ASN A 128 50.47 5.91 30.07
CA ASN A 128 51.85 5.98 29.62
C ASN A 128 52.51 7.33 29.98
N ASN A 129 53.67 7.29 30.65
CA ASN A 129 54.42 8.49 31.03
C ASN A 129 54.99 9.31 29.85
N ALA A 130 54.99 8.75 28.63
CA ALA A 130 55.36 9.49 27.43
C ALA A 130 54.37 10.62 27.13
N ILE A 131 53.12 10.53 27.60
CA ILE A 131 52.10 11.55 27.41
C ILE A 131 52.54 12.86 28.07
N ASN A 132 52.63 13.93 27.30
CA ASN A 132 53.15 15.22 27.78
C ASN A 132 52.15 16.37 27.59
N THR A 133 50.86 16.05 27.41
CA THR A 133 49.77 17.03 27.29
C THR A 133 48.85 17.10 28.52
N ILE A 134 49.02 16.20 29.49
CA ILE A 134 48.27 16.19 30.77
C ILE A 134 49.21 16.23 31.98
N ASN A 135 48.70 16.67 33.12
CA ASN A 135 49.46 16.68 34.38
C ASN A 135 49.58 15.26 34.96
N ASN A 136 50.79 14.86 35.34
CA ASN A 136 51.07 13.60 36.05
C ASN A 136 50.48 12.34 35.38
N PRO A 137 50.82 12.05 34.11
CA PRO A 137 50.22 10.95 33.33
C PRO A 137 50.34 9.58 34.02
N GLY A 138 51.52 9.21 34.52
CA GLY A 138 51.72 7.94 35.24
C GLY A 138 51.04 7.85 36.60
N GLY A 139 50.40 8.92 37.09
CA GLY A 139 49.54 8.88 38.27
C GLY A 139 48.05 9.03 37.95
N ALA A 140 47.67 9.14 36.68
CA ALA A 140 46.29 9.14 36.23
C ALA A 140 45.89 7.74 35.78
N GLU A 141 44.73 7.26 36.22
CA GLU A 141 44.17 6.00 35.73
C GLU A 141 43.58 6.19 34.34
N LEU A 142 43.66 5.14 33.52
CA LEU A 142 42.96 5.05 32.25
C LEU A 142 41.61 4.39 32.55
N CYS A 143 40.50 5.09 32.34
CA CYS A 143 39.16 4.56 32.58
C CYS A 143 38.29 4.66 31.33
N VAL A 144 37.47 3.63 31.09
CA VAL A 144 36.44 3.62 30.06
C VAL A 144 35.10 3.22 30.67
N GLU A 145 34.02 3.81 30.15
CA GLU A 145 32.66 3.50 30.55
C GLU A 145 31.79 3.17 29.34
N ALA A 146 30.86 2.24 29.54
CA ALA A 146 29.73 2.02 28.65
C ALA A 146 28.43 2.28 29.41
N THR A 147 27.44 2.87 28.75
CA THR A 147 26.07 2.98 29.29
C THR A 147 25.12 2.09 28.50
N LEU A 148 24.14 1.49 29.17
CA LEU A 148 23.17 0.59 28.57
C LEU A 148 21.77 0.83 29.15
N ASN A 149 20.76 0.93 28.28
CA ASN A 149 19.35 0.85 28.64
C ASN A 149 18.77 -0.46 28.12
N ASN A 150 18.41 -1.38 29.02
CA ASN A 150 17.88 -2.70 28.66
C ASN A 150 16.44 -2.92 29.16
N THR A 151 15.62 -1.87 29.15
CA THR A 151 14.23 -1.94 29.64
C THR A 151 13.25 -2.66 28.71
N VAL A 152 13.51 -2.66 27.40
CA VAL A 152 12.57 -3.20 26.40
C VAL A 152 13.21 -4.28 25.53
N TYR A 153 14.48 -4.11 25.15
CA TYR A 153 15.16 -4.98 24.20
C TYR A 153 16.59 -5.30 24.64
N CYS A 154 17.04 -6.48 24.20
CA CYS A 154 18.43 -6.90 24.19
C CYS A 154 19.20 -5.98 23.22
N ASN A 155 20.22 -5.28 23.72
CA ASN A 155 20.95 -4.25 22.97
C ASN A 155 22.45 -4.57 22.90
N ASN A 156 23.05 -4.51 21.72
CA ASN A 156 24.50 -4.56 21.60
C ASN A 156 25.07 -3.14 21.63
N SER A 157 26.35 -3.00 21.93
CA SER A 157 27.04 -1.73 21.75
C SER A 157 27.68 -1.69 20.37
N PRO A 158 28.04 -0.49 19.89
CA PRO A 158 28.99 -0.37 18.81
C PRO A 158 30.31 -1.07 19.16
N THR A 159 31.12 -1.38 18.15
CA THR A 159 32.48 -1.91 18.33
C THR A 159 33.46 -1.10 17.49
N PHE A 160 34.74 -1.08 17.86
CA PHE A 160 35.75 -0.34 17.10
C PHE A 160 36.59 -1.28 16.22
N SER A 161 36.72 -0.95 14.94
CA SER A 161 37.56 -1.66 13.97
C SER A 161 38.98 -1.13 13.88
N GLU A 162 39.19 0.15 14.20
CA GLU A 162 40.51 0.81 14.14
C GLU A 162 41.20 0.76 15.51
N TYR A 163 42.54 0.82 15.58
CA TYR A 163 43.27 0.86 16.85
C TYR A 163 43.31 2.28 17.47
N PRO A 164 43.20 2.43 18.80
CA PRO A 164 43.12 3.73 19.47
C PRO A 164 44.47 4.43 19.67
N THR A 165 45.50 4.04 18.92
CA THR A 165 46.86 4.61 19.05
C THR A 165 47.39 5.12 17.71
N PRO A 166 46.86 6.24 17.18
CA PRO A 166 47.32 6.76 15.90
C PRO A 166 48.76 7.30 15.99
N PHE A 167 49.54 7.03 14.94
CA PHE A 167 50.91 7.49 14.78
C PHE A 167 50.95 8.62 13.73
N LEU A 168 51.36 9.82 14.15
CA LEU A 168 51.28 11.06 13.37
C LEU A 168 52.66 11.67 13.09
N CYS A 169 52.73 12.61 12.14
CA CYS A 169 53.91 13.46 11.96
C CYS A 169 53.71 14.88 12.46
N ALA A 170 54.75 15.40 13.11
CA ALA A 170 54.88 16.82 13.37
C ALA A 170 54.86 17.62 12.06
N GLY A 171 54.07 18.70 12.03
CA GLY A 171 53.94 19.64 10.92
C GLY A 171 52.95 19.21 9.82
N ASN A 172 52.38 18.00 9.90
CA ASN A 172 51.47 17.49 8.88
C ASN A 172 50.02 17.50 9.35
N TYR A 173 49.10 17.82 8.43
CA TYR A 173 47.68 17.62 8.63
C TYR A 173 47.37 16.12 8.69
N PHE A 174 46.42 15.68 9.52
CA PHE A 174 46.04 14.27 9.61
C PHE A 174 44.61 14.13 10.13
N CYS A 175 43.81 13.23 9.55
CA CYS A 175 42.45 12.94 10.00
C CYS A 175 42.31 11.49 10.47
N TYR A 176 41.96 11.29 11.74
CA TYR A 176 41.69 9.99 12.35
C TYR A 176 40.19 9.72 12.40
N ASN A 177 39.73 8.60 11.82
CA ASN A 177 38.39 8.08 12.05
C ASN A 177 38.43 7.05 13.19
N ASN A 178 37.37 7.00 14.01
CA ASN A 178 37.31 6.11 15.16
C ASN A 178 37.01 4.65 14.82
N GLY A 179 36.48 4.36 13.64
CA GLY A 179 36.13 3.01 13.20
C GLY A 179 34.99 2.39 14.01
N ALA A 180 34.05 3.18 14.55
CA ALA A 180 32.91 2.62 15.27
C ALA A 180 31.94 1.96 14.27
N ILE A 181 31.59 0.69 14.52
CA ILE A 181 30.70 -0.14 13.72
C ILE A 181 29.48 -0.48 14.57
N GLU A 182 28.29 -0.20 14.03
CA GLU A 182 27.00 -0.60 14.60
C GLU A 182 26.42 -1.82 13.87
N ILE A 183 25.88 -2.77 14.63
CA ILE A 183 25.38 -4.05 14.12
C ILE A 183 23.86 -4.20 14.28
N ASP A 184 23.23 -3.44 15.18
CA ASP A 184 21.80 -3.50 15.46
C ASP A 184 20.98 -2.48 14.64
N GLY A 185 21.67 -1.66 13.82
CA GLY A 185 21.04 -0.69 12.93
C GLY A 185 20.71 0.66 13.58
N ASP A 186 21.31 0.95 14.74
CA ASP A 186 21.11 2.19 15.47
C ASP A 186 21.97 3.35 14.91
N SER A 187 21.54 4.58 15.19
CA SER A 187 22.28 5.78 14.79
C SER A 187 23.36 6.13 15.81
N LEU A 188 24.55 6.50 15.33
CA LEU A 188 25.69 6.88 16.18
C LEU A 188 25.90 8.39 16.20
N VAL A 189 26.17 8.93 17.39
CA VAL A 189 26.60 10.33 17.58
C VAL A 189 27.92 10.34 18.34
N TYR A 190 28.89 11.07 17.82
CA TYR A 190 30.25 11.11 18.37
C TYR A 190 30.45 12.41 19.15
N SER A 191 31.14 12.31 20.28
CA SER A 191 31.52 13.47 21.07
C SER A 191 32.90 13.31 21.67
N LEU A 192 33.67 14.39 21.65
CA LEU A 192 34.93 14.49 22.38
C LEU A 192 34.63 14.72 23.86
N ILE A 193 35.21 13.87 24.70
CA ILE A 193 35.14 14.00 26.17
C ILE A 193 36.54 14.01 26.76
N THR A 194 36.70 14.71 27.89
CA THR A 194 37.95 14.64 28.64
C THR A 194 38.17 13.20 29.10
N PRO A 195 39.35 12.59 28.86
CA PRO A 195 39.66 11.24 29.31
C PRO A 195 39.33 11.03 30.79
N LEU A 196 38.66 9.92 31.10
CA LEU A 196 38.25 9.60 32.47
C LEU A 196 39.46 9.20 33.32
N ASP A 197 39.36 9.50 34.61
CA ASP A 197 40.29 9.17 35.68
C ASP A 197 39.51 8.68 36.92
N ASN A 198 40.18 8.16 37.94
CA ASN A 198 39.56 7.58 39.12
C ASN A 198 39.96 8.30 40.43
N PRO A 199 39.10 9.19 40.98
CA PRO A 199 37.84 9.68 40.43
C PRO A 199 38.04 10.89 39.49
N GLY A 200 37.16 11.05 38.51
CA GLY A 200 37.04 12.27 37.70
C GLY A 200 37.59 12.14 36.29
N THR A 201 38.37 13.14 35.86
CA THR A 201 38.93 13.24 34.51
C THR A 201 40.35 13.77 34.57
N VAL A 202 41.17 13.47 33.56
CA VAL A 202 42.53 14.01 33.47
C VAL A 202 42.52 15.53 33.35
N THR A 203 43.60 16.18 33.79
CA THR A 203 43.78 17.63 33.67
C THR A 203 44.84 17.95 32.61
N TYR A 204 44.44 18.64 31.54
CA TYR A 204 45.37 19.08 30.50
C TYR A 204 46.35 20.16 30.99
N ILE A 205 47.57 20.12 30.48
CA ILE A 205 48.56 21.20 30.61
C ILE A 205 48.09 22.38 29.75
N GLY A 206 48.35 23.62 30.19
CA GLY A 206 47.94 24.83 29.47
C GLY A 206 48.39 24.83 28.01
N GLY A 207 47.45 25.02 27.08
CA GLY A 207 47.67 24.96 25.63
C GLY A 207 47.08 23.72 24.96
N TYR A 208 46.76 22.67 25.73
CA TYR A 208 46.09 21.47 25.26
C TYR A 208 44.66 21.37 25.84
N SER A 209 43.79 20.66 25.12
CA SER A 209 42.41 20.39 25.53
C SER A 209 41.89 19.16 24.81
N VAL A 210 40.69 18.69 25.15
CA VAL A 210 40.04 17.60 24.40
C VAL A 210 39.80 17.98 22.92
N THR A 211 39.52 19.25 22.65
CA THR A 211 39.37 19.82 21.29
C THR A 211 40.69 20.29 20.67
N ASN A 212 41.82 20.02 21.33
CA ASN A 212 43.16 20.33 20.82
C ASN A 212 44.20 19.43 21.51
N PRO A 213 44.12 18.10 21.30
CA PRO A 213 44.81 17.10 22.13
C PRO A 213 46.33 17.06 21.91
N VAL A 214 46.82 17.62 20.80
CA VAL A 214 48.24 17.62 20.38
C VAL A 214 48.77 19.03 20.03
N GLY A 215 47.99 20.08 20.24
CA GLY A 215 48.37 21.44 19.86
C GLY A 215 48.24 21.71 18.35
N GLY A 216 48.51 22.96 17.93
CA GLY A 216 48.51 23.36 16.50
C GLY A 216 47.13 23.50 15.84
N GLY A 217 46.05 23.11 16.54
CA GLY A 217 44.66 23.18 16.07
C GLY A 217 44.10 21.80 15.73
N SER A 218 42.82 21.59 16.05
CA SER A 218 42.09 20.39 15.64
C SER A 218 40.65 20.69 15.24
N VAL A 219 40.10 19.86 14.36
CA VAL A 219 38.72 19.90 13.90
C VAL A 219 38.10 18.53 14.16
N PHE A 220 36.92 18.52 14.78
CA PHE A 220 36.20 17.29 15.07
C PHE A 220 34.81 17.35 14.45
N ASP A 221 34.45 16.29 13.72
CA ASP A 221 33.12 16.12 13.17
C ASP A 221 32.31 15.17 14.06
N PRO A 222 31.28 15.68 14.77
CA PRO A 222 30.47 14.88 15.68
C PRO A 222 29.53 13.89 14.98
N ILE A 223 29.38 13.98 13.66
CA ILE A 223 28.54 13.07 12.87
C ILE A 223 29.36 11.88 12.39
N THR A 224 30.56 12.13 11.87
CA THR A 224 31.40 11.07 11.31
C THR A 224 32.41 10.51 12.31
N GLY A 225 32.61 11.20 13.43
CA GLY A 225 33.67 10.90 14.39
C GLY A 225 35.07 11.23 13.88
N ASN A 226 35.21 11.94 12.75
CA ASN A 226 36.52 12.31 12.23
C ASN A 226 37.19 13.36 13.11
N LEU A 227 38.43 13.09 13.50
CA LEU A 227 39.30 14.03 14.22
C LEU A 227 40.48 14.40 13.34
N CYS A 228 40.52 15.65 12.88
CA CYS A 228 41.64 16.19 12.12
C CYS A 228 42.54 17.07 12.99
N VAL A 229 43.85 16.84 12.95
CA VAL A 229 44.86 17.54 13.76
C VAL A 229 46.03 17.99 12.88
N THR A 230 46.73 19.04 13.30
CA THR A 230 48.02 19.45 12.70
C THR A 230 49.03 19.71 13.81
N PRO A 231 49.64 18.65 14.37
CA PRO A 231 50.51 18.81 15.53
C PRO A 231 51.76 19.62 15.15
N PRO A 232 52.13 20.66 15.91
CA PRO A 232 53.21 21.58 15.53
C PRO A 232 54.61 21.02 15.82
N GLY A 233 54.71 19.90 16.54
CA GLY A 233 55.95 19.30 16.99
C GLY A 233 55.73 17.87 17.49
N ILE A 234 56.80 17.22 17.96
CA ILE A 234 56.75 15.91 18.61
C ILE A 234 55.99 16.06 19.93
N VAL A 235 54.93 15.26 20.11
CA VAL A 235 54.01 15.34 21.26
C VAL A 235 53.31 13.99 21.40
N SER A 236 53.06 13.57 22.64
CA SER A 236 52.18 12.43 22.92
C SER A 236 50.97 12.94 23.67
N GLY A 237 49.83 12.93 22.98
CA GLY A 237 48.56 13.46 23.46
C GLY A 237 47.58 12.38 23.88
N VAL A 238 46.52 12.78 24.59
CA VAL A 238 45.38 11.89 24.89
C VAL A 238 44.07 12.59 24.62
N LEU A 239 43.06 11.80 24.25
CA LEU A 239 41.65 12.19 24.19
C LEU A 239 40.76 10.97 24.38
N ALA A 240 39.50 11.20 24.69
CA ALA A 240 38.51 10.13 24.72
C ALA A 240 37.31 10.52 23.84
N ILE A 241 36.74 9.51 23.20
CA ILE A 241 35.57 9.66 22.33
C ILE A 241 34.45 8.82 22.89
N LYS A 242 33.31 9.50 23.11
CA LYS A 242 32.05 8.87 23.48
C LYS A 242 31.20 8.71 22.23
N VAL A 243 30.86 7.46 21.93
CA VAL A 243 29.93 7.07 20.87
C VAL A 243 28.59 6.78 21.53
N SER A 244 27.58 7.59 21.22
CA SER A 244 26.22 7.46 21.75
C SER A 244 25.31 6.83 20.71
N GLU A 245 24.50 5.88 21.13
CA GLU A 245 23.66 5.05 20.27
C GLU A 245 22.18 5.40 20.43
N TYR A 246 21.51 5.63 19.31
CA TYR A 246 20.11 6.05 19.26
C TYR A 246 19.25 5.12 18.42
N ARG A 247 18.17 4.61 19.01
CA ARG A 247 17.12 3.87 18.32
C ARG A 247 15.87 4.73 18.20
N ASN A 248 15.44 5.02 16.97
CA ASN A 248 14.30 5.91 16.70
C ASN A 248 14.40 7.27 17.43
N GLY A 249 15.61 7.83 17.54
CA GLY A 249 15.88 9.10 18.22
C GLY A 249 15.97 9.03 19.75
N ILE A 250 15.84 7.85 20.35
CA ILE A 250 15.97 7.65 21.81
C ILE A 250 17.36 7.08 22.13
N LEU A 251 18.07 7.71 23.07
CA LEU A 251 19.37 7.22 23.55
C LEU A 251 19.20 5.88 24.28
N ILE A 252 19.84 4.83 23.77
CA ILE A 252 19.74 3.46 24.30
C ILE A 252 21.06 2.95 24.86
N GLY A 253 22.18 3.56 24.48
CA GLY A 253 23.50 3.13 24.93
C GLY A 253 24.60 4.13 24.61
N SER A 254 25.78 3.89 25.16
CA SER A 254 27.00 4.57 24.72
C SER A 254 28.24 3.78 25.12
N ILE A 255 29.35 3.99 24.42
CA ILE A 255 30.66 3.47 24.79
C ILE A 255 31.70 4.59 24.74
N ILE A 256 32.72 4.46 25.57
CA ILE A 256 33.87 5.37 25.59
C ILE A 256 35.11 4.58 25.17
N ARG A 257 35.85 5.17 24.23
CA ARG A 257 37.20 4.76 23.85
C ARG A 257 38.19 5.84 24.31
N ASP A 258 39.31 5.40 24.84
CA ASP A 258 40.44 6.23 25.25
C ASP A 258 41.60 6.07 24.26
N ILE A 259 42.15 7.18 23.79
CA ILE A 259 43.07 7.25 22.65
C ILE A 259 44.34 7.98 23.05
N GLN A 260 45.50 7.33 22.86
CA GLN A 260 46.81 7.99 22.91
C GLN A 260 47.30 8.30 21.50
N ILE A 261 47.52 9.57 21.23
CA ILE A 261 48.06 10.04 19.96
C ILE A 261 49.57 10.21 20.09
N ASN A 262 50.35 9.55 19.24
CA ASN A 262 51.81 9.68 19.23
C ASN A 262 52.28 10.43 17.99
N VAL A 263 52.99 11.56 18.17
CA VAL A 263 53.49 12.39 17.08
C VAL A 263 55.01 12.30 16.98
N PHE A 264 55.53 12.04 15.78
CA PHE A 264 56.95 11.83 15.50
C PHE A 264 57.52 12.89 14.54
N ALA A 265 58.84 13.01 14.50
CA ALA A 265 59.52 13.79 13.47
C ALA A 265 59.65 12.96 12.18
N CYS A 266 59.02 13.43 11.11
CA CYS A 266 59.03 12.76 9.82
C CYS A 266 59.89 13.56 8.84
N THR A 267 61.03 13.00 8.43
CA THR A 267 62.05 13.75 7.68
C THR A 267 62.03 13.49 6.16
N SER A 268 61.15 12.63 5.66
CA SER A 268 60.89 12.45 4.20
C SER A 268 59.76 11.45 3.86
N VAL A 269 59.21 10.75 4.85
CA VAL A 269 58.16 9.74 4.68
C VAL A 269 57.05 10.08 5.66
N ASN A 270 55.92 10.56 5.15
CA ASN A 270 54.72 10.73 5.96
C ASN A 270 54.13 9.32 6.20
N PRO A 271 53.87 8.85 7.43
CA PRO A 271 52.92 7.78 7.70
C PRO A 271 51.65 8.15 6.92
N PRO A 272 50.91 7.18 6.39
CA PRO A 272 49.74 7.50 5.59
C PRO A 272 48.95 8.52 6.38
N GLN A 273 48.64 9.66 5.78
CA GLN A 273 47.48 10.38 6.27
C GLN A 273 46.39 9.32 6.27
N LEU A 274 45.89 8.96 7.44
CA LEU A 274 44.61 8.28 7.49
C LEU A 274 43.71 9.22 6.70
N SER A 275 43.40 8.81 5.47
CA SER A 275 42.45 9.52 4.64
C SER A 275 41.10 9.15 5.22
N GLY A 276 40.80 9.69 6.40
CA GLY A 276 39.45 10.20 6.62
C GLY A 276 39.22 11.18 5.47
N ILE A 277 38.39 10.75 4.54
CA ILE A 277 37.95 11.43 3.31
C ILE A 277 38.16 12.94 3.41
N ASP A 278 39.10 13.46 2.60
CA ASP A 278 39.15 14.89 2.29
C ASP A 278 37.94 15.17 1.37
N THR A 279 36.91 15.80 1.93
CA THR A 279 35.58 15.97 1.33
C THR A 279 35.54 17.00 0.20
N THR A 280 36.59 17.12 -0.60
CA THR A 280 36.52 17.93 -1.82
C THR A 280 36.23 17.07 -3.05
N THR A 281 34.91 16.92 -3.30
CA THR A 281 34.19 16.48 -4.53
C THR A 281 34.04 14.96 -4.76
N ILE A 282 32.85 14.31 -4.89
CA ILE A 282 31.41 14.66 -5.00
C ILE A 282 30.59 13.41 -4.60
N VAL A 283 29.56 13.55 -3.75
CA VAL A 283 28.16 13.28 -4.14
C VAL A 283 27.31 14.35 -3.46
N ASP A 284 26.90 15.35 -4.23
CA ASP A 284 25.87 16.29 -3.82
C ASP A 284 24.82 16.35 -4.93
N MET A 285 23.54 16.32 -4.54
CA MET A 285 22.52 17.33 -4.87
C MET A 285 21.31 17.04 -3.95
N THR A 286 21.07 17.63 -2.78
CA THR A 286 21.44 18.96 -2.25
C THR A 286 21.48 18.92 -0.70
N ASN A 287 22.62 18.47 -0.16
CA ASN A 287 23.07 18.54 1.26
C ASN A 287 22.25 17.79 2.35
N ILE A 288 22.68 16.57 2.66
CA ILE A 288 22.25 15.73 3.80
C ILE A 288 23.51 15.14 4.47
N ASN A 289 23.93 15.71 5.58
CA ASN A 289 25.16 15.32 6.28
C ASN A 289 25.00 14.04 7.12
N THR A 290 24.66 12.90 6.53
CA THR A 290 24.82 11.56 7.14
C THR A 290 25.03 10.49 6.08
N TYR A 291 25.61 9.35 6.46
CA TYR A 291 25.79 8.12 5.64
C TYR A 291 24.47 7.46 5.18
N THR A 292 23.37 8.21 5.22
CA THR A 292 21.99 7.77 5.09
C THR A 292 21.38 8.44 3.86
N VAL A 293 21.00 7.64 2.87
CA VAL A 293 20.28 8.13 1.67
C VAL A 293 18.82 7.75 1.79
N GLU A 294 17.95 8.76 1.88
CA GLU A 294 16.50 8.58 1.83
C GLU A 294 16.00 8.58 0.38
N VAL A 295 15.50 7.43 -0.06
CA VAL A 295 14.88 7.24 -1.37
C VAL A 295 13.38 7.28 -1.18
N ASN A 296 12.78 8.42 -1.50
CA ASN A 296 11.37 8.65 -1.26
C ASN A 296 10.44 7.94 -2.26
N CYS A 297 10.94 7.36 -3.38
CA CYS A 297 10.07 7.00 -4.51
C CYS A 297 10.53 5.78 -5.35
N PRO A 298 10.07 4.56 -5.02
CA PRO A 298 10.54 3.33 -5.67
C PRO A 298 9.73 2.84 -6.90
N ASN A 299 8.94 3.70 -7.56
CA ASN A 299 8.10 3.31 -8.73
C ASN A 299 8.61 3.80 -10.10
N GLY A 300 9.87 4.22 -10.20
CA GLY A 300 10.57 4.44 -11.46
C GLY A 300 11.97 3.83 -11.37
N SER A 301 12.59 3.51 -12.51
CA SER A 301 14.02 3.12 -12.54
C SER A 301 14.86 4.32 -12.08
N GLN A 302 15.00 4.48 -10.77
CA GLN A 302 15.86 5.46 -10.14
C GLN A 302 17.24 4.83 -10.11
N ASN A 303 18.06 5.04 -11.14
CA ASN A 303 19.47 4.66 -11.05
C ASN A 303 20.16 5.58 -10.05
N ILE A 304 20.27 5.12 -8.81
CA ILE A 304 21.02 5.85 -7.78
C ILE A 304 22.50 5.51 -7.97
N ASN A 305 23.22 6.36 -8.70
CA ASN A 305 24.64 6.19 -8.96
C ASN A 305 25.47 7.01 -7.97
N PHE A 306 26.31 6.35 -7.19
CA PHE A 306 27.30 7.01 -6.33
C PHE A 306 28.69 6.82 -6.90
N ASP A 307 29.56 7.82 -6.79
CA ASP A 307 31.00 7.66 -7.03
C ASP A 307 31.72 7.68 -5.68
N ILE A 308 32.23 6.52 -5.28
CA ILE A 308 32.93 6.34 -4.01
C ILE A 308 34.43 6.53 -4.30
N ASN A 309 34.85 7.77 -4.50
CA ASN A 309 36.26 8.16 -4.64
C ASN A 309 36.90 8.22 -3.24
N THR A 310 37.43 7.10 -2.76
CA THR A 310 37.95 7.01 -1.38
C THR A 310 39.37 7.55 -1.22
N ILE A 311 40.16 7.63 -2.29
CA ILE A 311 41.59 7.99 -2.23
C ILE A 311 41.96 8.79 -3.49
N ASN A 312 41.81 10.11 -3.46
CA ASN A 312 42.64 10.99 -4.28
C ASN A 312 43.68 11.62 -3.32
N ASN A 313 44.90 11.88 -3.79
CA ASN A 313 45.97 12.62 -3.10
C ASN A 313 47.13 11.87 -2.42
N ASN A 314 47.29 10.54 -2.53
CA ASN A 314 48.59 9.99 -2.15
C ASN A 314 49.64 10.27 -3.25
N PRO A 315 50.74 10.98 -2.98
CA PRO A 315 51.80 11.18 -3.96
C PRO A 315 52.45 9.82 -4.32
N PRO A 316 52.83 9.59 -5.59
CA PRO A 316 53.54 8.37 -5.97
C PRO A 316 54.84 8.23 -5.16
N PRO A 317 55.21 7.02 -4.70
CA PRO A 317 56.43 6.82 -3.94
C PRO A 317 57.65 7.30 -4.75
N PRO A 318 58.68 7.89 -4.10
CA PRO A 318 59.85 8.40 -4.81
C PRO A 318 60.55 7.29 -5.61
N PRO A 319 61.07 7.57 -6.82
CA PRO A 319 61.83 6.58 -7.58
C PRO A 319 63.09 6.17 -6.82
N GLY A 320 63.28 4.85 -6.64
CA GLY A 320 64.40 4.26 -5.90
C GLY A 320 64.94 2.97 -6.51
N TYR A 321 66.13 2.56 -6.07
CA TYR A 321 66.78 1.29 -6.44
C TYR A 321 66.66 0.27 -5.30
N GLN A 322 66.29 -0.96 -5.63
CA GLN A 322 66.20 -2.05 -4.66
C GLN A 322 67.59 -2.64 -4.37
N ILE A 323 68.01 -2.62 -3.11
CA ILE A 323 69.22 -3.29 -2.63
C ILE A 323 68.85 -4.46 -1.74
N THR A 324 69.49 -5.62 -1.94
CA THR A 324 69.43 -6.73 -0.99
C THR A 324 70.74 -6.75 -0.23
N ILE A 325 70.67 -6.84 1.10
CA ILE A 325 71.81 -6.89 2.01
C ILE A 325 71.78 -8.25 2.64
N THR A 326 72.79 -9.08 2.38
CA THR A 326 72.99 -10.32 3.13
C THR A 326 74.16 -10.15 4.07
N VAL A 327 73.96 -10.36 5.37
CA VAL A 327 75.03 -10.35 6.37
C VAL A 327 75.44 -11.81 6.64
N GLY A 328 76.59 -12.23 6.11
CA GLY A 328 77.10 -13.60 6.31
C GLY A 328 78.19 -13.67 7.39
N GLY A 329 78.00 -14.53 8.40
CA GLY A 329 79.07 -14.94 9.33
C GLY A 329 78.61 -15.77 10.54
N GLY A 330 79.23 -16.94 10.77
CA GLY A 330 79.33 -17.66 12.05
C GLY A 330 78.06 -18.13 12.78
N SER A 331 78.21 -18.90 13.87
CA SER A 331 77.14 -19.53 14.67
C SER A 331 76.55 -18.64 15.79
N TRP A 332 76.83 -17.33 15.78
CA TRP A 332 76.42 -16.34 16.80
C TRP A 332 75.62 -15.20 16.16
N GLN A 333 74.67 -15.56 15.29
CA GLN A 333 74.01 -14.57 14.43
C GLN A 333 72.98 -13.74 15.20
N SER A 334 72.36 -14.25 16.27
CA SER A 334 71.27 -13.59 17.01
C SER A 334 71.61 -12.28 17.74
N GLU A 335 72.87 -11.82 17.71
CA GLU A 335 73.39 -10.78 18.61
C GLU A 335 73.77 -9.47 17.89
N VAL A 336 73.45 -9.35 16.59
CA VAL A 336 73.82 -8.21 15.75
C VAL A 336 72.59 -7.46 15.21
N SER A 337 72.66 -6.13 15.27
CA SER A 337 71.76 -5.22 14.56
C SER A 337 72.56 -4.33 13.60
N TRP A 338 71.92 -3.82 12.57
CA TRP A 338 72.58 -2.98 11.56
C TRP A 338 71.68 -1.86 11.08
N ASP A 339 72.30 -0.80 10.57
CA ASP A 339 71.63 0.26 9.83
C ASP A 339 72.43 0.73 8.61
N ILE A 340 71.75 1.42 7.71
CA ILE A 340 72.34 2.20 6.63
C ILE A 340 71.98 3.65 6.88
N TYR A 341 72.96 4.54 6.84
CA TYR A 341 72.74 5.97 7.04
C TYR A 341 73.38 6.82 5.95
N ASP A 342 72.78 7.99 5.69
CA ASP A 342 73.35 9.02 4.80
C ASP A 342 74.28 9.95 5.60
N PRO A 343 75.60 9.96 5.33
CA PRO A 343 76.53 10.85 6.02
C PRO A 343 76.60 12.27 5.43
N SER A 344 76.01 12.57 4.26
CA SER A 344 76.17 13.89 3.62
C SER A 344 75.03 14.28 2.67
N GLY A 345 74.50 15.49 2.85
CA GLY A 345 73.44 16.07 2.00
C GLY A 345 72.35 16.73 2.84
N ALA A 346 71.20 17.04 2.24
CA ALA A 346 70.01 17.54 2.96
C ALA A 346 69.41 16.52 3.95
N GLY A 347 69.92 15.27 3.98
CA GLY A 347 69.55 14.18 4.89
C GLY A 347 70.70 13.66 5.76
N ALA A 348 71.80 14.41 5.94
CA ALA A 348 72.93 13.98 6.75
C ALA A 348 72.49 13.60 8.19
N GLY A 349 72.72 12.34 8.58
CA GLY A 349 72.33 11.79 9.89
C GLY A 349 71.08 10.90 9.88
N THR A 350 70.47 10.65 8.71
CA THR A 350 69.22 9.87 8.59
C THR A 350 69.51 8.37 8.40
N ILE A 351 68.82 7.51 9.15
CA ILE A 351 68.82 6.05 8.94
C ILE A 351 67.84 5.73 7.81
N ILE A 352 68.34 5.07 6.75
CA ILE A 352 67.62 4.75 5.51
C ILE A 352 67.01 3.34 5.57
N ALA A 353 67.69 2.41 6.26
CA ALA A 353 67.22 1.05 6.50
C ALA A 353 67.93 0.49 7.74
N SER A 354 67.29 -0.42 8.46
CA SER A 354 67.88 -1.13 9.60
C SER A 354 67.34 -2.55 9.71
N GLY A 355 68.07 -3.44 10.36
CA GLY A 355 67.64 -4.83 10.57
C GLY A 355 68.39 -5.54 11.69
N GLY A 356 67.89 -6.72 12.08
CA GLY A 356 68.51 -7.64 13.05
C GLY A 356 68.95 -8.95 12.39
N ALA A 357 69.04 -10.04 13.16
CA ALA A 357 69.47 -11.34 12.67
C ALA A 357 68.44 -12.47 12.81
N PRO A 358 68.54 -13.56 12.01
CA PRO A 358 69.48 -13.79 10.91
C PRO A 358 68.87 -13.34 9.58
N TYR A 359 69.30 -12.22 8.99
CA TYR A 359 68.57 -11.68 7.83
C TYR A 359 69.44 -11.23 6.67
N SER A 360 69.02 -11.73 5.50
CA SER A 360 69.03 -10.96 4.27
C SER A 360 67.86 -9.96 4.29
N GLY A 361 68.11 -8.66 4.18
CA GLY A 361 67.07 -7.62 4.10
C GLY A 361 67.04 -6.98 2.71
N THR A 362 65.89 -6.53 2.25
CA THR A 362 65.77 -5.78 0.99
C THR A 362 65.25 -4.38 1.29
N ALA A 363 65.97 -3.34 0.85
CA ALA A 363 65.63 -1.94 1.10
C ALA A 363 65.52 -1.17 -0.23
N CYS A 364 64.61 -0.20 -0.29
CA CYS A 364 64.46 0.72 -1.41
C CYS A 364 65.17 2.04 -1.09
N ILE A 365 66.18 2.38 -1.87
CA ILE A 365 66.99 3.60 -1.66
C ILE A 365 66.56 4.67 -2.67
N PRO A 366 66.15 5.88 -2.24
CA PRO A 366 65.78 6.97 -3.13
C PRO A 366 66.90 7.34 -4.13
N THR A 367 66.52 7.75 -5.34
CA THR A 367 67.47 8.21 -6.38
C THR A 367 68.06 9.59 -6.13
N THR A 368 67.49 10.35 -5.20
CA THR A 368 68.03 11.64 -4.75
C THR A 368 69.07 11.40 -3.65
N ASN A 369 70.31 11.88 -3.88
CA ASN A 369 71.53 11.60 -3.09
C ASN A 369 72.20 10.24 -3.35
N LEU A 370 72.61 9.98 -4.60
CA LEU A 370 73.58 8.91 -4.92
C LEU A 370 75.01 9.27 -4.44
N GLY A 371 75.14 9.61 -3.16
CA GLY A 371 76.40 9.78 -2.44
C GLY A 371 76.88 8.48 -1.80
N SER A 372 77.96 8.57 -1.02
CA SER A 372 78.55 7.45 -0.30
C SER A 372 77.75 7.14 0.97
N LEU A 373 76.93 6.09 0.94
CA LEU A 373 76.13 5.64 2.08
C LEU A 373 76.99 4.82 3.04
N GLN A 374 76.64 4.83 4.33
CA GLN A 374 77.39 4.11 5.35
C GLN A 374 76.55 3.02 6.00
N PHE A 375 77.07 1.79 6.02
CA PHE A 375 76.51 0.66 6.77
C PHE A 375 77.16 0.62 8.15
N ARG A 376 76.36 0.61 9.22
CA ARG A 376 76.82 0.42 10.60
C ARG A 376 76.28 -0.89 11.13
N MET A 377 77.12 -1.58 11.90
CA MET A 377 76.73 -2.79 12.60
C MET A 377 76.98 -2.60 14.09
N TYR A 378 76.02 -3.03 14.89
CA TYR A 378 75.91 -2.87 16.33
C TYR A 378 75.93 -4.25 16.99
N ASP A 379 76.72 -4.38 18.06
CA ASP A 379 76.67 -5.50 19.00
C ASP A 379 75.52 -5.21 19.98
N SER A 380 74.44 -5.99 19.90
CA SER A 380 73.19 -5.73 20.61
C SER A 380 73.26 -6.07 22.11
N TYR A 381 74.27 -6.82 22.56
CA TYR A 381 74.44 -7.21 23.97
C TYR A 381 75.64 -6.52 24.66
N GLY A 382 76.52 -5.88 23.90
CA GLY A 382 77.63 -5.08 24.44
C GLY A 382 78.69 -5.90 25.17
N ASP A 383 78.74 -7.20 24.92
CA ASP A 383 79.66 -8.16 25.56
C ASP A 383 80.94 -8.41 24.74
N GLY A 384 81.04 -7.84 23.54
CA GLY A 384 82.25 -7.76 22.76
C GLY A 384 82.38 -8.88 21.74
N TRP A 385 81.94 -8.62 20.51
CA TRP A 385 82.13 -9.52 19.37
C TRP A 385 83.61 -9.63 18.94
N ASN A 386 84.28 -10.72 19.34
CA ASN A 386 85.67 -10.99 18.96
C ASN A 386 85.74 -11.85 17.69
N GLY A 387 85.92 -11.20 16.54
CA GLY A 387 86.76 -11.78 15.47
C GLY A 387 86.09 -12.38 14.23
N ASN A 388 84.87 -11.98 13.83
CA ASN A 388 84.33 -12.41 12.54
C ASN A 388 84.23 -11.26 11.53
N THR A 389 84.50 -11.58 10.27
CA THR A 389 84.30 -10.71 9.13
C THR A 389 82.85 -10.84 8.68
N TYR A 390 82.17 -9.73 8.41
CA TYR A 390 80.88 -9.77 7.73
C TYR A 390 81.07 -9.45 6.24
N THR A 391 80.36 -10.17 5.38
CA THR A 391 80.33 -9.87 3.95
C THR A 391 79.04 -9.13 3.64
N LEU A 392 79.13 -7.95 3.03
CA LEU A 392 77.98 -7.27 2.44
C LEU A 392 77.88 -7.69 0.97
N SER A 393 76.82 -8.42 0.61
CA SER A 393 76.52 -8.76 -0.79
C SER A 393 75.12 -8.30 -1.16
N GLY A 394 74.98 -7.80 -2.38
CA GLY A 394 73.70 -7.49 -3.03
C GLY A 394 73.74 -7.88 -4.51
N ASN A 395 72.67 -7.57 -5.25
CA ASN A 395 72.65 -7.78 -6.70
C ASN A 395 73.72 -6.90 -7.41
N SER A 396 73.84 -6.97 -8.74
CA SER A 396 74.92 -6.40 -9.58
C SER A 396 75.09 -4.85 -9.57
N THR A 397 74.78 -4.20 -8.47
CA THR A 397 74.55 -2.74 -8.32
C THR A 397 75.37 -2.08 -7.23
N LEU A 398 75.97 -2.89 -6.34
CA LEU A 398 76.99 -2.48 -5.38
C LEU A 398 78.35 -2.44 -6.09
N SER A 399 79.01 -1.29 -6.14
CA SER A 399 80.43 -1.25 -6.53
C SER A 399 81.29 -1.71 -5.37
N GLY A 400 81.68 -2.99 -5.37
CA GLY A 400 82.67 -3.55 -4.45
C GLY A 400 82.06 -4.36 -3.31
N GLN A 401 82.58 -5.58 -3.16
CA GLN A 401 82.36 -6.42 -1.99
C GLN A 401 83.19 -5.81 -0.84
N THR A 402 82.54 -5.25 0.19
CA THR A 402 83.25 -4.68 1.35
C THR A 402 83.19 -5.63 2.53
N THR A 403 84.37 -6.00 3.05
CA THR A 403 84.53 -6.82 4.25
C THR A 403 84.89 -5.91 5.43
N GLY A 404 84.02 -5.82 6.44
CA GLY A 404 84.28 -5.07 7.67
C GLY A 404 84.70 -5.98 8.83
N GLY A 405 85.48 -5.44 9.77
CA GLY A 405 85.75 -6.05 11.07
C GLY A 405 85.34 -5.13 12.21
N LEU A 406 84.81 -5.68 13.31
CA LEU A 406 84.63 -4.94 14.57
C LEU A 406 85.91 -5.07 15.40
N THR A 407 86.47 -3.96 15.87
CA THR A 407 87.65 -3.96 16.75
C THR A 407 87.36 -3.19 18.04
N GLY A 408 86.81 -3.90 19.04
CA GLY A 408 86.72 -3.43 20.43
C GLY A 408 85.31 -3.24 20.98
N TRP A 409 85.23 -3.18 22.32
CA TRP A 409 84.03 -3.25 23.18
C TRP A 409 83.07 -2.06 23.07
N THR A 410 83.39 -1.04 22.25
CA THR A 410 82.56 0.17 22.05
C THR A 410 82.61 0.68 20.61
N SER A 411 83.08 -0.12 19.65
CA SER A 411 83.29 0.33 18.26
C SER A 411 82.23 -0.21 17.31
N TYR A 412 81.58 0.67 16.56
CA TYR A 412 80.79 0.32 15.37
C TYR A 412 81.71 0.21 14.16
N GLY A 413 81.59 -0.88 13.39
CA GLY A 413 82.29 -1.02 12.11
C GLY A 413 81.52 -0.28 11.04
N VAL A 414 82.11 0.77 10.46
CA VAL A 414 81.49 1.58 9.41
C VAL A 414 82.08 1.21 8.06
N ASN A 415 81.25 0.76 7.12
CA ASN A 415 81.65 0.58 5.72
C ASN A 415 80.90 1.56 4.84
N THR A 416 81.62 2.21 3.93
CA THR A 416 81.00 3.15 2.98
C THR A 416 80.84 2.46 1.62
N PHE A 417 79.67 2.59 1.01
CA PHE A 417 79.35 1.98 -0.29
C PHE A 417 78.59 2.96 -1.19
N ASN A 418 78.70 2.77 -2.50
CA ASN A 418 78.01 3.57 -3.51
C ASN A 418 77.02 2.71 -4.29
N ILE A 419 75.88 3.30 -4.67
CA ILE A 419 74.86 2.66 -5.51
C ILE A 419 75.06 3.13 -6.95
N THR A 420 75.26 2.18 -7.87
CA THR A 420 75.57 2.49 -9.29
C THR A 420 74.43 2.20 -10.26
N GLY A 421 73.29 1.71 -9.76
CA GLY A 421 72.08 1.38 -10.52
C GLY A 421 71.25 0.31 -9.80
N GLY A 422 70.23 -0.25 -10.45
CA GLY A 422 69.49 -1.43 -9.96
C GLY A 422 68.15 -1.66 -10.63
N PRO A 423 67.50 -2.80 -10.37
CA PRO A 423 66.06 -2.89 -10.59
C PRO A 423 65.44 -1.68 -9.91
N THR A 424 64.74 -0.85 -10.68
CA THR A 424 63.79 0.11 -10.11
C THR A 424 62.97 -0.69 -9.11
N CYS A 425 62.76 -0.16 -7.89
CA CYS A 425 61.89 -0.81 -6.92
C CYS A 425 60.66 -1.32 -7.65
N ILE A 426 60.59 -2.64 -7.88
CA ILE A 426 59.44 -3.23 -8.54
C ILE A 426 58.37 -2.97 -7.53
N GLY A 427 57.43 -2.09 -7.88
CA GLY A 427 56.37 -1.70 -6.99
C GLY A 427 55.81 -2.97 -6.36
N GLY A 428 55.95 -3.09 -5.03
CA GLY A 428 54.73 -3.32 -4.29
C GLY A 428 53.84 -2.18 -4.75
N VAL A 429 53.02 -2.46 -5.77
CA VAL A 429 52.04 -1.49 -6.22
C VAL A 429 51.33 -1.12 -4.94
N ALA A 430 51.34 0.16 -4.63
CA ALA A 430 50.39 0.71 -3.71
C ALA A 430 49.02 0.42 -4.32
N SER A 431 48.49 -0.78 -4.03
CA SER A 431 47.24 -1.28 -4.54
C SER A 431 46.24 -1.02 -3.45
N VAL A 432 45.36 -0.07 -3.72
CA VAL A 432 44.16 0.10 -2.93
C VAL A 432 43.16 -0.92 -3.46
N THR A 433 42.80 -1.90 -2.65
CA THR A 433 41.78 -2.89 -3.01
C THR A 433 40.46 -2.45 -2.42
N MET A 434 39.47 -2.21 -3.28
CA MET A 434 38.11 -1.95 -2.87
C MET A 434 37.29 -3.24 -2.98
N SER A 435 36.41 -3.50 -2.02
CA SER A 435 35.44 -4.59 -2.05
C SER A 435 34.16 -4.19 -1.32
N TRP A 436 33.08 -4.92 -1.55
CA TRP A 436 31.79 -4.66 -0.91
C TRP A 436 31.10 -5.96 -0.48
N ASN A 437 30.12 -5.86 0.42
CA ASN A 437 29.17 -6.94 0.68
C ASN A 437 27.90 -6.77 -0.17
N ASN A 438 27.32 -7.87 -0.67
CA ASN A 438 26.02 -7.84 -1.38
C ASN A 438 24.85 -7.58 -0.41
N GLY A 439 24.92 -6.49 0.35
CA GLY A 439 23.98 -6.15 1.42
C GLY A 439 22.59 -5.72 0.93
N ILE A 440 22.45 -5.37 -0.35
CA ILE A 440 21.17 -4.94 -0.95
C ILE A 440 20.81 -5.88 -2.11
N PRO A 441 19.77 -6.73 -1.97
CA PRO A 441 19.33 -7.62 -3.03
C PRO A 441 18.96 -6.86 -4.32
N GLY A 442 19.53 -7.27 -5.46
CA GLY A 442 19.28 -6.64 -6.75
C GLY A 442 20.02 -5.32 -6.99
N ALA A 443 20.81 -4.83 -6.03
CA ALA A 443 21.76 -3.75 -6.28
C ALA A 443 22.98 -4.29 -7.06
N ASN A 444 23.54 -3.43 -7.90
CA ASN A 444 24.75 -3.69 -8.64
C ASN A 444 25.84 -2.72 -8.22
N PHE A 445 26.99 -3.26 -7.84
CA PHE A 445 28.15 -2.49 -7.48
C PHE A 445 29.28 -2.82 -8.46
N THR A 446 29.97 -1.80 -8.94
CA THR A 446 31.10 -1.95 -9.85
C THR A 446 32.30 -1.17 -9.35
N ILE A 447 33.49 -1.73 -9.50
CA ILE A 447 34.75 -1.05 -9.14
C ILE A 447 35.54 -0.85 -10.43
N ALA A 448 35.88 0.39 -10.72
CA ALA A 448 36.87 0.71 -11.73
C ALA A 448 38.24 0.96 -11.09
N ASN A 449 39.31 0.64 -11.82
CA ASN A 449 40.70 0.81 -11.38
C ASN A 449 41.01 0.13 -10.03
N ASN A 450 40.40 -1.03 -9.75
CA ASN A 450 40.70 -1.79 -8.54
C ASN A 450 42.19 -2.21 -8.52
N ASN A 451 42.81 -2.19 -7.33
CA ASN A 451 44.25 -2.42 -7.13
C ASN A 451 45.15 -1.31 -7.72
N THR A 452 44.62 -0.09 -7.88
CA THR A 452 45.41 1.10 -8.21
C THR A 452 45.39 2.08 -7.05
N MET A 453 46.06 3.22 -7.17
CA MET A 453 46.02 4.28 -6.16
C MET A 453 44.64 4.94 -6.00
N ASN A 454 43.83 4.89 -7.05
CA ASN A 454 42.55 5.60 -7.12
C ASN A 454 41.43 4.64 -7.60
N PRO A 455 41.05 3.62 -6.81
CA PRO A 455 39.89 2.81 -7.13
C PRO A 455 38.62 3.64 -6.98
N THR A 456 37.70 3.51 -7.91
CA THR A 456 36.42 4.23 -7.89
C THR A 456 35.30 3.20 -7.84
N GLY A 457 34.52 3.22 -6.76
CA GLY A 457 33.35 2.36 -6.59
C GLY A 457 32.10 3.03 -7.10
N THR A 458 31.24 2.31 -7.81
CA THR A 458 29.89 2.76 -8.13
C THR A 458 28.86 1.78 -7.60
N PHE A 459 27.82 2.30 -6.96
CA PHE A 459 26.64 1.55 -6.55
C PHE A 459 25.47 2.00 -7.44
N SER A 460 24.62 1.07 -7.86
CA SER A 460 23.38 1.31 -8.61
C SER A 460 22.30 0.36 -8.16
N TRP A 461 21.07 0.85 -7.97
CA TRP A 461 19.95 0.02 -7.51
C TRP A 461 18.63 0.61 -8.00
N ASN A 462 17.68 -0.24 -8.40
CA ASN A 462 16.31 0.15 -8.76
C ASN A 462 15.34 -0.40 -7.71
N PRO A 463 15.12 0.31 -6.59
CA PRO A 463 14.22 -0.14 -5.53
C PRO A 463 12.77 -0.17 -6.00
N THR A 464 11.97 -1.07 -5.42
CA THR A 464 10.51 -1.24 -5.63
C THR A 464 9.73 -0.93 -4.34
N LEU A 465 8.41 -0.75 -4.42
CA LEU A 465 7.58 -0.58 -3.21
C LEU A 465 7.70 -1.76 -2.23
N ALA A 466 8.01 -2.97 -2.71
CA ALA A 466 8.22 -4.11 -1.80
C ALA A 466 9.48 -3.94 -0.93
N ASP A 467 10.45 -3.14 -1.39
CA ASP A 467 11.69 -2.90 -0.67
C ASP A 467 11.49 -2.00 0.57
N THR A 468 10.39 -1.24 0.65
CA THR A 468 10.10 -0.43 1.86
C THR A 468 9.91 -1.28 3.11
N ALA A 469 9.49 -2.55 2.97
CA ALA A 469 9.24 -3.44 4.11
C ALA A 469 10.53 -3.90 4.81
N ASN A 470 11.66 -3.89 4.10
CA ASN A 470 12.97 -4.33 4.62
C ASN A 470 13.95 -3.18 4.79
N SER A 471 13.49 -1.94 4.60
CA SER A 471 14.23 -0.71 4.90
C SER A 471 14.44 -0.57 6.42
N PRO A 472 15.62 -0.11 6.90
CA PRO A 472 16.77 0.36 6.13
C PRO A 472 17.65 -0.79 5.60
N TYR A 473 18.26 -0.56 4.44
CA TYR A 473 19.28 -1.44 3.86
C TYR A 473 20.68 -0.94 4.21
N PHE A 474 21.63 -1.87 4.33
CA PHE A 474 23.03 -1.54 4.64
C PHE A 474 23.97 -2.21 3.65
N PHE A 475 25.05 -1.53 3.26
CA PHE A 475 26.18 -2.15 2.59
C PHE A 475 27.50 -1.59 3.13
N THR A 476 28.55 -2.39 3.06
CA THR A 476 29.88 -2.04 3.56
C THR A 476 30.85 -2.01 2.39
N VAL A 477 31.67 -0.98 2.32
CA VAL A 477 32.80 -0.86 1.40
C VAL A 477 34.08 -1.01 2.21
N ASN A 478 34.88 -2.03 1.87
CA ASN A 478 36.21 -2.22 2.47
C ASN A 478 37.28 -1.71 1.52
N VAL A 479 38.25 -0.99 2.05
CA VAL A 479 39.38 -0.41 1.32
C VAL A 479 40.66 -0.83 2.01
N THR A 480 41.47 -1.66 1.37
CA THR A 480 42.79 -2.05 1.90
C THR A 480 43.88 -1.31 1.15
N ASN A 481 44.76 -0.63 1.86
CA ASN A 481 45.98 -0.06 1.31
C ASN A 481 47.16 -0.92 1.78
N ASP A 482 47.88 -1.53 0.84
CA ASP A 482 49.06 -2.34 1.15
C ASP A 482 50.39 -1.56 1.02
N ALA A 483 50.33 -0.25 0.77
CA ALA A 483 51.51 0.58 0.55
C ALA A 483 52.19 1.02 1.86
N CYS A 484 53.50 0.79 1.94
CA CYS A 484 54.35 1.46 2.90
C CYS A 484 54.24 2.99 2.75
N PRO A 485 54.21 3.78 3.84
CA PRO A 485 54.68 3.45 5.20
C PRO A 485 53.64 2.98 6.23
N ALA A 486 52.36 2.82 5.91
CA ALA A 486 51.50 1.99 6.76
C ALA A 486 50.39 1.34 5.93
N PRO A 487 50.33 0.00 5.90
CA PRO A 487 49.16 -0.68 5.41
C PRO A 487 48.00 -0.48 6.39
N GLY A 488 46.80 -0.27 5.83
CA GLY A 488 45.58 -0.03 6.61
C GLY A 488 44.39 -0.62 5.89
N SER A 489 43.45 -1.20 6.64
CA SER A 489 42.17 -1.71 6.12
C SER A 489 41.06 -0.87 6.71
N PHE A 490 40.32 -0.18 5.86
CA PHE A 490 39.20 0.67 6.25
C PHE A 490 37.89 0.00 5.86
N SER A 491 36.87 0.15 6.69
CA SER A 491 35.51 -0.30 6.39
C SER A 491 34.55 0.86 6.55
N PHE A 492 33.76 1.14 5.52
CA PHE A 492 32.73 2.17 5.51
C PHE A 492 31.38 1.51 5.38
N GLN A 493 30.47 1.72 6.34
CA GLN A 493 29.10 1.24 6.25
C GLN A 493 28.20 2.38 5.74
N TYR A 494 27.37 2.07 4.75
CA TYR A 494 26.39 2.97 4.14
C TYR A 494 24.98 2.47 4.46
N GLN A 495 24.07 3.40 4.73
CA GLN A 495 22.66 3.14 4.98
C GLN A 495 21.81 3.70 3.83
N VAL A 496 20.90 2.89 3.29
CA VAL A 496 19.90 3.30 2.31
C VAL A 496 18.52 3.10 2.92
N ILE A 497 17.82 4.19 3.17
CA ILE A 497 16.45 4.18 3.65
C ILE A 497 15.55 4.30 2.43
N VAL A 498 14.74 3.28 2.17
CA VAL A 498 13.63 3.38 1.23
C VAL A 498 12.38 3.74 2.02
N THR A 499 11.88 4.95 1.81
CA THR A 499 10.61 5.40 2.36
C THR A 499 9.54 5.27 1.27
N GLY A 500 8.38 4.74 1.63
CA GLY A 500 7.20 4.87 0.77
C GLY A 500 6.76 6.33 0.80
N THR A 501 6.49 6.95 -0.34
CA THR A 501 5.97 8.32 -0.41
C THR A 501 4.75 8.47 0.50
N ASP A 502 4.81 9.40 1.46
CA ASP A 502 3.67 9.89 2.25
C ASP A 502 2.92 10.97 1.45
N MET A 503 2.57 10.67 0.20
CA MET A 503 1.63 11.49 -0.57
C MET A 503 0.23 11.14 -0.07
N ILE A 504 -0.39 12.06 0.66
CA ILE A 504 -1.76 11.87 1.15
C ILE A 504 -2.67 12.71 0.28
N ALA A 505 -3.59 12.04 -0.41
CA ALA A 505 -4.59 12.62 -1.29
C ALA A 505 -5.97 12.53 -0.61
N THR A 506 -6.48 13.65 -0.10
CA THR A 506 -7.81 13.72 0.54
C THR A 506 -8.84 14.32 -0.42
N PRO A 507 -9.81 13.54 -0.93
CA PRO A 507 -10.83 14.04 -1.83
C PRO A 507 -11.99 14.68 -1.08
N THR A 508 -12.60 15.70 -1.67
CA THR A 508 -13.98 16.12 -1.41
C THR A 508 -14.78 15.87 -2.70
N ILE A 509 -15.76 14.98 -2.65
CA ILE A 509 -16.53 14.55 -3.83
C ILE A 509 -17.93 15.16 -3.76
N ALA A 510 -18.31 15.88 -4.82
CA ALA A 510 -19.68 16.28 -5.11
C ALA A 510 -20.22 15.38 -6.22
N ASN A 511 -21.29 14.65 -5.91
CA ASN A 511 -21.96 13.75 -6.84
C ASN A 511 -22.80 14.52 -7.86
N VAL A 512 -23.14 13.86 -8.97
CA VAL A 512 -24.01 14.45 -10.00
C VAL A 512 -25.43 14.58 -9.46
N SER A 513 -26.08 15.73 -9.68
CA SER A 513 -27.42 16.01 -9.12
C SER A 513 -28.55 15.25 -9.82
N CYS A 514 -28.40 14.95 -11.12
CA CYS A 514 -29.40 14.29 -11.95
C CYS A 514 -28.84 13.12 -12.73
N ASN A 515 -29.67 12.12 -13.04
CA ASN A 515 -29.30 11.03 -13.93
C ASN A 515 -28.90 11.57 -15.32
N GLY A 516 -27.71 11.21 -15.80
CA GLY A 516 -27.15 11.71 -17.06
C GLY A 516 -26.62 13.15 -17.00
N GLY A 517 -26.58 13.76 -15.80
CA GLY A 517 -26.01 15.08 -15.58
C GLY A 517 -24.48 15.09 -15.62
N ASN A 518 -23.90 16.28 -15.55
CA ASN A 518 -22.46 16.49 -15.58
C ASN A 518 -22.00 17.56 -14.59
N ASP A 519 -22.70 17.76 -13.49
CA ASP A 519 -22.38 18.77 -12.45
C ASP A 519 -21.54 18.20 -11.29
N GLY A 520 -21.08 16.95 -11.40
CA GLY A 520 -20.19 16.34 -10.43
C GLY A 520 -18.82 17.04 -10.37
N ALA A 521 -18.16 16.93 -9.22
CA ALA A 521 -16.84 17.49 -9.01
C ALA A 521 -16.01 16.68 -7.98
N ILE A 522 -14.70 16.65 -8.18
CA ILE A 522 -13.74 16.14 -7.20
C ILE A 522 -12.74 17.27 -6.91
N SER A 523 -12.66 17.68 -5.65
CA SER A 523 -11.69 18.66 -5.15
C SER A 523 -10.64 17.94 -4.34
N MET A 524 -9.37 18.06 -4.71
CA MET A 524 -8.27 17.38 -4.02
C MET A 524 -7.51 18.30 -3.07
N SER A 525 -7.30 17.84 -1.84
CA SER A 525 -6.31 18.38 -0.92
C SER A 525 -5.16 17.38 -0.77
N THR A 526 -3.97 17.75 -1.21
CA THR A 526 -2.79 16.88 -1.24
C THR A 526 -1.70 17.41 -0.33
N THR A 527 -1.18 16.55 0.55
CA THR A 527 -0.03 16.83 1.40
C THR A 527 1.09 15.82 1.13
N GLY A 528 2.33 16.21 1.35
CA GLY A 528 3.50 15.35 1.17
C GLY A 528 4.81 16.13 1.28
N ALA A 529 5.92 15.40 1.39
CA ALA A 529 7.24 15.97 1.68
C ALA A 529 7.88 16.77 0.51
N SER A 530 7.42 16.56 -0.74
CA SER A 530 8.07 17.12 -1.94
C SER A 530 7.11 17.89 -2.88
N PRO A 531 6.57 19.05 -2.48
CA PRO A 531 5.84 19.94 -3.41
C PRO A 531 6.79 20.55 -4.47
N PRO A 532 6.30 20.97 -5.67
CA PRO A 532 4.90 21.10 -6.07
C PRO A 532 4.28 19.78 -6.59
N PHE A 533 2.96 19.64 -6.46
CA PHE A 533 2.20 18.50 -6.99
C PHE A 533 1.59 18.82 -8.37
N THR A 534 1.65 17.84 -9.26
CA THR A 534 1.00 17.85 -10.57
C THR A 534 -0.07 16.76 -10.62
N TYR A 535 -1.22 17.10 -11.19
CA TYR A 535 -2.39 16.24 -11.26
C TYR A 535 -2.56 15.81 -12.71
N LEU A 536 -3.01 14.59 -12.95
CA LEU A 536 -3.45 14.14 -14.25
C LEU A 536 -4.72 13.32 -14.08
N TRP A 537 -5.83 13.93 -14.48
CA TRP A 537 -7.14 13.28 -14.52
C TRP A 537 -7.34 12.55 -15.86
N PRO A 538 -8.26 11.57 -15.94
CA PRO A 538 -8.51 10.83 -17.19
C PRO A 538 -9.00 11.72 -18.35
N ASN A 539 -9.62 12.86 -18.03
CA ASN A 539 -10.05 13.86 -19.01
C ASN A 539 -8.93 14.83 -19.43
N GLY A 540 -7.68 14.60 -18.99
CA GLY A 540 -6.53 15.46 -19.26
C GLY A 540 -6.45 16.70 -18.37
N GLY A 541 -7.31 16.83 -17.35
CA GLY A 541 -7.23 17.93 -16.39
C GLY A 541 -5.94 17.87 -15.57
N THR A 542 -5.33 19.03 -15.32
CA THR A 542 -4.02 19.13 -14.63
C THR A 542 -4.07 19.87 -13.29
N THR A 543 -5.27 20.21 -12.82
CA THR A 543 -5.49 20.95 -11.57
C THR A 543 -5.96 20.02 -10.46
N ALA A 544 -5.79 20.45 -9.20
CA ALA A 544 -6.29 19.73 -8.02
C ALA A 544 -7.81 19.53 -8.04
N ASN A 545 -8.53 20.42 -8.72
CA ASN A 545 -9.98 20.35 -8.87
C ASN A 545 -10.32 19.83 -10.27
N ALA A 546 -11.17 18.80 -10.31
CA ALA A 546 -11.85 18.34 -11.52
C ALA A 546 -13.35 18.64 -11.37
N SER A 547 -13.89 19.39 -12.32
CA SER A 547 -15.31 19.78 -12.34
C SER A 547 -15.98 19.33 -13.63
N SER A 548 -17.30 19.48 -13.70
CA SER A 548 -18.11 19.11 -14.86
C SER A 548 -18.07 17.60 -15.17
N LEU A 549 -18.04 16.78 -14.11
CA LEU A 549 -17.90 15.34 -14.19
C LEU A 549 -19.26 14.66 -14.30
N THR A 550 -19.36 13.66 -15.18
CA THR A 550 -20.49 12.71 -15.21
C THR A 550 -20.30 11.61 -14.17
N ALA A 551 -21.32 10.80 -13.89
CA ALA A 551 -21.14 9.61 -13.07
C ALA A 551 -20.12 8.65 -13.71
N GLY A 552 -19.27 8.06 -12.88
CA GLY A 552 -18.20 7.18 -13.33
C GLY A 552 -17.02 7.14 -12.37
N THR A 553 -16.00 6.38 -12.79
CA THR A 553 -14.75 6.19 -12.06
C THR A 553 -13.66 7.07 -12.65
N TYR A 554 -12.98 7.81 -11.78
CA TYR A 554 -11.92 8.75 -12.15
C TYR A 554 -10.61 8.34 -11.48
N ASN A 555 -9.64 7.98 -12.32
CA ASN A 555 -8.30 7.60 -11.88
C ASN A 555 -7.40 8.84 -11.89
N LEU A 556 -7.11 9.38 -10.72
CA LEU A 556 -6.16 10.47 -10.58
C LEU A 556 -4.74 9.91 -10.53
N GLN A 557 -3.89 10.34 -11.45
CA GLN A 557 -2.45 10.20 -11.31
C GLN A 557 -1.90 11.49 -10.70
N LEU A 558 -1.35 11.40 -9.49
CA LEU A 558 -0.69 12.51 -8.81
C LEU A 558 0.82 12.33 -8.92
N THR A 559 1.55 13.38 -9.30
CA THR A 559 3.02 13.37 -9.34
C THR A 559 3.59 14.51 -8.51
N ASP A 560 4.49 14.23 -7.59
CA ASP A 560 5.13 15.27 -6.76
C ASP A 560 6.34 15.95 -7.46
N GLY A 561 6.99 16.88 -6.78
CA GLY A 561 8.16 17.60 -7.29
C GLY A 561 9.41 16.73 -7.46
N GLY A 562 9.43 15.55 -6.83
CA GLY A 562 10.46 14.52 -6.99
C GLY A 562 10.21 13.56 -8.16
N GLY A 563 9.09 13.70 -8.87
CA GLY A 563 8.73 12.85 -10.01
C GLY A 563 7.99 11.57 -9.63
N CYS A 564 7.46 11.50 -8.41
CA CYS A 564 6.90 10.29 -7.83
C CYS A 564 5.41 10.19 -8.08
N THR A 565 4.95 9.07 -8.62
CA THR A 565 3.56 8.91 -9.05
C THR A 565 2.74 8.05 -8.08
N MET A 566 1.60 8.54 -7.62
CA MET A 566 0.55 7.74 -6.98
C MET A 566 -0.68 7.69 -7.90
N THR A 567 -1.45 6.60 -7.86
CA THR A 567 -2.73 6.51 -8.56
C THR A 567 -3.84 6.24 -7.56
N GLU A 568 -4.82 7.14 -7.51
CA GLU A 568 -6.00 7.03 -6.67
C GLU A 568 -7.26 6.90 -7.53
N ILE A 569 -8.23 6.12 -7.04
CA ILE A 569 -9.48 5.85 -7.75
C ILE A 569 -10.62 6.47 -6.97
N TYR A 570 -11.32 7.42 -7.59
CA TYR A 570 -12.51 8.05 -7.03
C TYR A 570 -13.74 7.72 -7.86
N THR A 571 -14.89 7.61 -7.21
CA THR A 571 -16.17 7.33 -7.90
C THR A 571 -17.10 8.51 -7.68
N VAL A 572 -17.61 9.07 -8.78
CA VAL A 572 -18.71 10.03 -8.77
C VAL A 572 -19.96 9.23 -9.11
N ILE A 573 -20.99 9.32 -8.26
CA ILE A 573 -22.27 8.65 -8.49
C ILE A 573 -23.34 9.66 -8.97
N GLU A 574 -24.41 9.14 -9.56
CA GLU A 574 -25.63 9.88 -9.90
C GLU A 574 -26.86 9.18 -9.28
N PRO A 575 -27.98 9.87 -9.08
CA PRO A 575 -29.22 9.22 -8.69
C PRO A 575 -29.78 8.34 -9.82
N SER A 576 -30.58 7.34 -9.44
CA SER A 576 -31.36 6.53 -10.40
C SER A 576 -32.31 7.42 -11.21
N GLN A 577 -32.47 7.11 -12.50
CA GLN A 577 -33.42 7.80 -13.38
C GLN A 577 -34.84 7.75 -12.81
N ILE A 578 -35.55 8.90 -12.82
CA ILE A 578 -36.97 8.96 -12.44
C ILE A 578 -37.78 8.06 -13.38
N THR A 579 -38.66 7.25 -12.81
CA THR A 579 -39.64 6.44 -13.51
C THR A 579 -41.04 6.75 -12.98
N SER A 580 -42.08 6.63 -13.79
CA SER A 580 -43.46 6.88 -13.36
C SER A 580 -44.38 5.80 -13.90
N THR A 581 -45.36 5.40 -13.09
CA THR A 581 -46.55 4.70 -13.56
C THR A 581 -47.75 5.64 -13.45
N SER A 582 -48.80 5.40 -14.21
CA SER A 582 -49.98 6.26 -14.22
C SER A 582 -51.27 5.47 -14.18
N THR A 583 -52.28 6.02 -13.50
CA THR A 583 -53.66 5.57 -13.59
C THR A 583 -54.54 6.70 -14.12
N PHE A 584 -55.68 6.37 -14.70
CA PHE A 584 -56.62 7.34 -15.23
C PHE A 584 -58.06 6.89 -15.06
N TYR A 585 -58.96 7.87 -15.12
CA TYR A 585 -60.38 7.67 -15.31
C TYR A 585 -60.80 8.43 -16.55
N ASP A 586 -61.46 7.73 -17.47
CA ASP A 586 -61.95 8.31 -18.72
C ASP A 586 -63.03 9.36 -18.47
N ALA A 587 -63.13 10.33 -19.40
CA ALA A 587 -64.25 11.25 -19.41
C ALA A 587 -65.53 10.48 -19.75
N SER A 588 -66.64 10.78 -19.06
CA SER A 588 -67.91 10.08 -19.23
C SER A 588 -68.49 10.26 -20.63
N CYS A 589 -68.32 11.44 -21.22
CA CYS A 589 -68.81 11.78 -22.55
C CYS A 589 -67.84 12.71 -23.29
N LEU A 590 -68.00 12.77 -24.62
CA LEU A 590 -67.29 13.73 -25.46
C LEU A 590 -67.57 15.16 -24.97
N ASN A 591 -66.50 15.94 -24.74
CA ASN A 591 -66.54 17.32 -24.23
C ASN A 591 -67.03 17.49 -22.78
N ILE A 592 -67.12 16.41 -22.00
CA ILE A 592 -67.30 16.49 -20.55
C ILE A 592 -65.93 16.38 -19.87
N ASN A 593 -65.72 17.25 -18.88
CA ASN A 593 -64.46 17.39 -18.15
C ASN A 593 -64.59 16.72 -16.78
N ASP A 594 -64.81 15.41 -16.74
CA ASP A 594 -64.91 14.63 -15.51
C ASP A 594 -63.91 13.47 -15.42
N GLY A 595 -63.05 13.33 -16.44
CA GLY A 595 -61.90 12.43 -16.40
C GLY A 595 -60.82 12.92 -15.43
N SER A 596 -59.88 12.02 -15.11
CA SER A 596 -58.70 12.35 -14.29
C SER A 596 -57.50 11.47 -14.63
N ALA A 597 -56.31 11.95 -14.29
CA ALA A 597 -55.05 11.24 -14.47
C ALA A 597 -54.20 11.42 -13.20
N THR A 598 -53.58 10.33 -12.72
CA THR A 598 -52.68 10.34 -11.56
C THR A 598 -51.36 9.69 -11.93
N VAL A 599 -50.25 10.32 -11.57
CA VAL A 599 -48.89 9.78 -11.78
C VAL A 599 -48.26 9.32 -10.45
N PHE A 600 -47.46 8.27 -10.50
CA PHE A 600 -46.77 7.69 -9.34
C PHE A 600 -45.26 7.63 -9.63
N PRO A 601 -44.53 8.75 -9.44
CA PRO A 601 -43.10 8.77 -9.66
C PRO A 601 -42.34 7.92 -8.62
N SER A 602 -41.27 7.31 -9.08
CA SER A 602 -40.32 6.49 -8.34
C SER A 602 -38.90 6.83 -8.81
N ASN A 603 -37.88 6.53 -7.98
CA ASN A 603 -36.46 6.87 -8.24
C ASN A 603 -36.19 8.40 -8.33
N GLY A 604 -34.95 8.83 -8.64
CA GLY A 604 -34.56 10.24 -8.50
C GLY A 604 -34.46 10.71 -7.03
N THR A 605 -34.55 12.02 -6.82
CA THR A 605 -34.40 12.64 -5.49
C THR A 605 -35.78 12.99 -4.89
N PRO A 606 -36.22 12.35 -3.78
CA PRO A 606 -37.56 12.56 -3.23
C PRO A 606 -37.90 14.03 -2.98
N GLY A 607 -39.16 14.40 -3.26
CA GLY A 607 -39.65 15.79 -3.21
C GLY A 607 -40.17 16.28 -4.55
N TYR A 608 -41.03 15.47 -5.20
CA TYR A 608 -41.51 15.74 -6.54
C TYR A 608 -42.53 16.88 -6.59
N THR A 609 -42.46 17.65 -7.67
CA THR A 609 -43.43 18.65 -8.10
C THR A 609 -43.97 18.25 -9.47
N TYR A 610 -45.19 18.69 -9.77
CA TYR A 610 -45.93 18.27 -10.96
C TYR A 610 -46.34 19.49 -11.76
N LEU A 611 -46.36 19.36 -13.08
CA LEU A 611 -46.95 20.34 -13.99
C LEU A 611 -47.59 19.61 -15.16
N TRP A 612 -48.92 19.66 -15.19
CA TRP A 612 -49.71 19.09 -16.27
C TRP A 612 -49.84 20.07 -17.44
N ASN A 613 -49.82 19.55 -18.67
CA ASN A 613 -50.07 20.34 -19.89
C ASN A 613 -51.58 20.58 -20.17
N ASP A 614 -52.43 20.42 -19.14
CA ASP A 614 -53.86 20.67 -19.24
C ASP A 614 -54.16 22.18 -19.25
N ILE A 615 -55.41 22.54 -19.55
CA ILE A 615 -55.83 23.95 -19.64
C ILE A 615 -55.66 24.71 -18.31
N ASN A 616 -55.74 24.00 -17.17
CA ASN A 616 -55.62 24.61 -15.84
C ASN A 616 -54.19 24.57 -15.29
N THR A 617 -53.23 23.99 -16.02
CA THR A 617 -51.82 23.86 -15.62
C THR A 617 -51.68 23.31 -14.20
N GLN A 618 -52.36 22.19 -13.92
CA GLN A 618 -52.45 21.64 -12.57
C GLN A 618 -51.07 21.25 -12.04
N THR A 619 -50.84 21.41 -10.73
CA THR A 619 -49.55 21.14 -10.07
C THR A 619 -49.61 20.07 -8.98
N THR A 620 -50.71 19.32 -8.93
CA THR A 620 -50.91 18.20 -8.02
C THR A 620 -50.58 16.87 -8.71
N GLN A 621 -50.31 15.84 -7.90
CA GLN A 621 -50.04 14.48 -8.39
C GLN A 621 -51.18 13.93 -9.28
N THR A 622 -52.42 14.27 -8.93
CA THR A 622 -53.62 13.99 -9.72
C THR A 622 -54.08 15.25 -10.43
N ALA A 623 -54.27 15.17 -11.75
CA ALA A 623 -55.01 16.15 -12.54
C ALA A 623 -56.46 15.68 -12.68
N THR A 624 -57.41 16.57 -12.39
CA THR A 624 -58.85 16.28 -12.46
C THR A 624 -59.53 17.18 -13.48
N SER A 625 -60.81 16.90 -13.76
CA SER A 625 -61.62 17.67 -14.71
C SER A 625 -61.03 17.68 -16.12
N LEU A 626 -60.56 16.51 -16.57
CA LEU A 626 -59.94 16.31 -17.87
C LEU A 626 -60.97 15.84 -18.89
N ALA A 627 -60.95 16.41 -20.09
CA ALA A 627 -61.63 15.85 -21.25
C ALA A 627 -60.84 14.65 -21.80
N ASN A 628 -61.41 13.91 -22.76
CA ASN A 628 -60.64 12.93 -23.50
C ASN A 628 -59.47 13.59 -24.25
N GLY A 629 -58.28 13.01 -24.15
CA GLY A 629 -57.06 13.56 -24.75
C GLY A 629 -55.79 12.99 -24.15
N THR A 630 -54.66 13.40 -24.72
CA THR A 630 -53.32 13.03 -24.24
C THR A 630 -52.77 14.14 -23.34
N TYR A 631 -52.49 13.79 -22.09
CA TYR A 631 -51.92 14.69 -21.09
C TYR A 631 -50.50 14.28 -20.75
N ILE A 632 -49.62 15.27 -20.68
CA ILE A 632 -48.21 15.13 -20.32
C ILE A 632 -48.04 15.78 -18.94
N CYS A 633 -47.57 14.99 -17.98
CA CYS A 633 -47.15 15.48 -16.68
C CYS A 633 -45.64 15.66 -16.67
N THR A 634 -45.17 16.88 -16.45
CA THR A 634 -43.76 17.18 -16.17
C THR A 634 -43.53 17.01 -14.67
N ILE A 635 -42.79 15.97 -14.31
CA ILE A 635 -42.40 15.65 -12.94
C ILE A 635 -41.00 16.22 -12.70
N THR A 636 -40.85 17.06 -11.68
CA THR A 636 -39.57 17.64 -11.29
C THR A 636 -39.23 17.24 -9.86
N ASP A 637 -38.07 16.62 -9.65
CA ASP A 637 -37.63 16.18 -8.32
C ASP A 637 -37.00 17.33 -7.50
N SER A 638 -36.54 17.04 -6.27
CA SER A 638 -35.97 18.09 -5.40
C SER A 638 -34.61 18.64 -5.84
N ASN A 639 -33.91 17.94 -6.74
CA ASN A 639 -32.68 18.40 -7.39
C ASN A 639 -32.94 19.12 -8.73
N SER A 640 -34.21 19.42 -9.04
CA SER A 640 -34.65 20.03 -10.31
C SER A 640 -34.45 19.14 -11.54
N CYS A 641 -34.35 17.82 -11.37
CA CYS A 641 -34.30 16.86 -12.46
C CYS A 641 -35.70 16.64 -13.05
N ILE A 642 -35.81 16.62 -14.38
CA ILE A 642 -37.10 16.61 -15.08
C ILE A 642 -37.34 15.26 -15.76
N PHE A 643 -38.54 14.72 -15.58
CA PHE A 643 -39.08 13.56 -16.30
C PHE A 643 -40.50 13.87 -16.80
N THR A 644 -40.88 13.34 -17.97
CA THR A 644 -42.23 13.52 -18.51
C THR A 644 -42.96 12.19 -18.62
N ASP A 645 -44.14 12.11 -18.02
CA ASP A 645 -45.05 10.98 -18.15
C ASP A 645 -46.23 11.35 -19.05
N THR A 646 -46.71 10.40 -19.87
CA THR A 646 -47.80 10.64 -20.84
C THR A 646 -48.98 9.73 -20.52
N VAL A 647 -50.13 10.34 -20.22
CA VAL A 647 -51.38 9.64 -19.88
C VAL A 647 -52.44 9.95 -20.93
N ASN A 648 -53.08 8.92 -21.48
CA ASN A 648 -54.18 9.07 -22.42
C ASN A 648 -55.50 8.87 -21.69
N VAL A 649 -56.24 9.96 -21.48
CA VAL A 649 -57.61 9.90 -20.97
C VAL A 649 -58.54 9.64 -22.16
N GLY A 650 -59.23 8.51 -22.15
CA GLY A 650 -60.17 8.09 -23.17
C GLY A 650 -61.58 8.65 -22.95
N LEU A 651 -62.52 7.99 -23.62
CA LEU A 651 -63.96 8.15 -23.42
C LEU A 651 -64.50 6.84 -22.88
N ALA A 652 -65.37 6.91 -21.88
CA ALA A 652 -66.16 5.76 -21.47
C ALA A 652 -66.93 5.16 -22.67
N PRO A 653 -67.22 3.84 -22.69
CA PRO A 653 -67.81 3.18 -23.85
C PRO A 653 -69.09 3.86 -24.36
N ALA A 654 -69.15 4.16 -25.66
CA ALA A 654 -70.26 4.88 -26.27
C ALA A 654 -71.54 4.03 -26.41
N TYR A 655 -72.66 4.47 -25.85
CA TYR A 655 -73.99 3.88 -26.12
C TYR A 655 -74.30 3.92 -27.63
N ASN A 656 -74.92 2.86 -28.15
CA ASN A 656 -75.47 2.85 -29.50
C ASN A 656 -77.02 3.00 -29.44
N THR A 657 -77.59 3.58 -30.49
CA THR A 657 -79.04 3.68 -30.66
C THR A 657 -79.43 3.05 -31.98
N ALA A 658 -80.56 2.34 -31.98
CA ALA A 658 -81.20 1.85 -33.20
C ALA A 658 -82.68 2.22 -33.15
N ILE A 659 -83.21 2.79 -34.23
CA ILE A 659 -84.63 3.10 -34.33
C ILE A 659 -85.32 2.07 -35.24
N ILE A 660 -86.34 1.40 -34.71
CA ILE A 660 -87.24 0.54 -35.50
C ILE A 660 -88.54 1.32 -35.73
N SER A 661 -89.00 1.40 -36.97
CA SER A 661 -90.23 2.12 -37.31
C SER A 661 -91.18 1.31 -38.17
N THR A 662 -92.48 1.63 -38.06
CA THR A 662 -93.50 1.23 -39.03
C THR A 662 -93.97 2.44 -39.83
N ASN A 663 -94.11 2.25 -41.14
CA ASN A 663 -94.58 3.28 -42.06
C ASN A 663 -96.05 3.64 -41.80
N ALA A 664 -96.40 4.89 -42.10
CA ALA A 664 -97.78 5.34 -42.05
C ALA A 664 -98.60 4.72 -43.20
N LEU A 665 -99.87 4.43 -42.95
CA LEU A 665 -100.84 4.11 -43.99
C LEU A 665 -101.20 5.40 -44.77
N CYS A 666 -101.65 5.27 -46.02
CA CYS A 666 -101.92 6.42 -46.90
C CYS A 666 -102.80 7.50 -46.23
N ASN A 667 -102.32 8.75 -46.18
CA ASN A 667 -102.98 9.89 -45.50
C ASN A 667 -103.32 9.62 -44.02
N GLY A 668 -102.61 8.71 -43.36
CA GLY A 668 -102.85 8.29 -41.99
C GLY A 668 -101.76 8.71 -41.01
N ASN A 669 -102.12 8.78 -39.74
CA ASN A 669 -101.20 9.02 -38.61
C ASN A 669 -100.87 7.69 -37.93
N THR A 670 -100.61 6.62 -38.70
CA THR A 670 -100.48 5.26 -38.14
C THR A 670 -99.03 4.81 -38.00
N GLY A 671 -98.05 5.65 -38.37
CA GLY A 671 -96.64 5.31 -38.22
C GLY A 671 -96.25 5.22 -36.74
N THR A 672 -95.28 4.35 -36.45
CA THR A 672 -94.67 4.21 -35.13
C THR A 672 -93.15 4.24 -35.23
N ALA A 673 -92.48 4.65 -34.17
CA ALA A 673 -91.04 4.51 -34.03
C ALA A 673 -90.71 4.09 -32.59
N ILE A 674 -89.76 3.19 -32.44
CA ILE A 674 -89.27 2.70 -31.16
C ILE A 674 -87.74 2.86 -31.17
N VAL A 675 -87.20 3.56 -30.19
CA VAL A 675 -85.75 3.62 -29.96
C VAL A 675 -85.34 2.43 -29.11
N LEU A 676 -84.36 1.69 -29.58
CA LEU A 676 -83.61 0.73 -28.80
C LEU A 676 -82.28 1.39 -28.44
N VAL A 677 -82.02 1.53 -27.14
CA VAL A 677 -80.71 1.96 -26.63
C VAL A 677 -79.98 0.70 -26.20
N GLN A 678 -78.87 0.40 -26.87
CA GLN A 678 -78.02 -0.71 -26.49
C GLN A 678 -76.68 -0.13 -26.03
N ALA A 679 -76.22 -0.58 -24.87
CA ALA A 679 -74.86 -0.27 -24.45
C ALA A 679 -73.88 -0.99 -25.40
N PRO A 680 -72.67 -0.47 -25.66
CA PRO A 680 -71.85 -0.93 -26.78
C PRO A 680 -71.53 -2.43 -26.73
N SER A 681 -71.96 -3.19 -27.73
CA SER A 681 -71.49 -4.57 -27.93
C SER A 681 -70.04 -4.53 -28.42
N ALA A 682 -69.08 -4.45 -27.50
CA ALA A 682 -67.68 -4.67 -27.84
C ALA A 682 -67.45 -6.18 -27.98
N GLY A 683 -67.00 -6.61 -29.15
CA GLY A 683 -66.59 -7.98 -29.43
C GLY A 683 -65.38 -8.43 -28.62
N VAL A 684 -65.03 -9.69 -28.82
CA VAL A 684 -63.96 -10.52 -28.22
C VAL A 684 -62.95 -9.76 -27.35
N SER A 685 -62.88 -10.13 -26.06
CA SER A 685 -61.87 -9.66 -25.12
C SER A 685 -60.47 -9.92 -25.67
N ASN A 686 -59.68 -8.85 -25.85
CA ASN A 686 -58.30 -8.92 -26.34
C ASN A 686 -57.29 -8.68 -25.20
N LEU A 687 -57.71 -8.97 -23.97
CA LEU A 687 -56.97 -8.67 -22.76
C LEU A 687 -55.93 -9.79 -22.49
N THR A 688 -54.68 -9.39 -22.23
CA THR A 688 -53.52 -10.30 -22.07
C THR A 688 -53.18 -10.43 -20.59
N TYR A 689 -53.34 -11.63 -20.03
CA TYR A 689 -53.17 -11.91 -18.59
C TYR A 689 -52.02 -12.88 -18.33
N CYS A 690 -51.71 -13.17 -17.05
CA CYS A 690 -50.68 -14.11 -16.58
C CYS A 690 -50.30 -15.12 -17.67
N ALA A 691 -49.04 -15.11 -18.13
CA ALA A 691 -48.60 -15.76 -19.37
C ALA A 691 -48.91 -17.28 -19.47
N SER A 692 -50.18 -17.63 -19.70
CA SER A 692 -50.62 -18.89 -20.24
C SER A 692 -50.64 -18.70 -21.75
N THR A 693 -49.48 -18.81 -22.39
CA THR A 693 -49.47 -19.03 -23.84
C THR A 693 -50.29 -20.29 -24.12
N PRO A 694 -51.20 -20.32 -25.10
CA PRO A 694 -51.82 -21.56 -25.57
C PRO A 694 -50.70 -22.53 -25.96
N GLY A 695 -50.36 -23.42 -25.04
CA GLY A 695 -49.25 -24.35 -25.20
C GLY A 695 -49.71 -25.37 -26.21
N SER A 696 -49.22 -25.27 -27.45
CA SER A 696 -49.50 -26.30 -28.43
C SER A 696 -49.01 -27.66 -27.88
N SER A 697 -49.96 -28.55 -27.56
CA SER A 697 -49.83 -30.02 -27.46
C SER A 697 -50.03 -30.75 -26.12
N THR A 698 -50.90 -30.31 -25.19
CA THR A 698 -51.33 -31.17 -24.07
C THR A 698 -52.85 -31.19 -23.87
N ALA A 699 -53.36 -32.27 -23.30
CA ALA A 699 -54.79 -32.57 -23.17
C ALA A 699 -55.45 -31.92 -21.94
N SER A 700 -56.58 -31.24 -22.10
CA SER A 700 -57.46 -30.73 -21.04
C SER A 700 -58.30 -31.86 -20.40
N THR A 701 -58.46 -31.82 -19.07
CA THR A 701 -59.40 -32.67 -18.31
C THR A 701 -60.76 -32.03 -18.08
N ILE A 702 -61.00 -30.84 -18.63
CA ILE A 702 -62.32 -30.23 -18.65
C ILE A 702 -63.03 -30.80 -19.88
N ASP A 703 -64.14 -31.53 -19.68
CA ASP A 703 -64.76 -32.38 -20.72
C ASP A 703 -66.09 -31.84 -21.23
N ASN A 704 -66.83 -31.12 -20.38
CA ASN A 704 -68.01 -30.39 -20.82
C ASN A 704 -68.20 -29.10 -20.02
N VAL A 705 -68.40 -27.99 -20.73
CA VAL A 705 -68.73 -26.69 -20.14
C VAL A 705 -69.98 -26.18 -20.82
N GLN A 706 -71.05 -26.01 -20.03
CA GLN A 706 -72.33 -25.53 -20.52
C GLN A 706 -72.84 -24.38 -19.67
N LEU A 707 -73.06 -23.22 -20.29
CA LEU A 707 -73.78 -22.12 -19.64
C LEU A 707 -75.28 -22.24 -19.89
N ILE A 708 -76.06 -22.27 -18.81
CA ILE A 708 -77.52 -22.45 -18.85
C ILE A 708 -78.22 -21.13 -18.47
N GLY A 709 -79.16 -20.71 -19.32
CA GLY A 709 -79.98 -19.50 -19.11
C GLY A 709 -79.88 -18.45 -20.22
N ASP A 710 -79.06 -18.66 -21.25
CA ASP A 710 -78.95 -17.80 -22.44
C ASP A 710 -79.42 -18.52 -23.73
N THR A 711 -79.75 -17.71 -24.75
CA THR A 711 -80.02 -18.06 -26.15
C THR A 711 -78.79 -18.49 -26.95
N PHE A 712 -77.56 -18.08 -26.60
CA PHE A 712 -76.30 -18.50 -27.24
C PHE A 712 -75.38 -19.17 -26.21
N SER A 713 -75.54 -20.49 -26.01
CA SER A 713 -74.78 -21.20 -24.98
C SER A 713 -73.32 -21.42 -25.40
N ILE A 714 -72.36 -21.05 -24.53
CA ILE A 714 -71.10 -21.80 -24.40
C ILE A 714 -71.51 -23.26 -24.20
N ASN A 715 -71.13 -24.11 -25.15
CA ASN A 715 -71.36 -25.54 -25.09
C ASN A 715 -70.14 -26.21 -25.71
N ASN A 716 -69.11 -26.34 -24.89
CA ASN A 716 -67.96 -27.14 -25.23
C ASN A 716 -68.27 -28.59 -24.83
N ASN A 717 -68.53 -29.45 -25.81
CA ASN A 717 -68.84 -30.86 -25.58
C ASN A 717 -67.78 -31.73 -26.24
N THR A 718 -66.77 -32.10 -25.46
CA THR A 718 -65.70 -33.02 -25.88
C THR A 718 -65.88 -34.44 -25.35
N THR A 719 -67.06 -34.75 -24.79
CA THR A 719 -67.39 -35.98 -24.04
C THR A 719 -66.50 -37.18 -24.40
N GLY A 720 -65.54 -37.50 -23.53
CA GLY A 720 -64.68 -38.68 -23.62
C GLY A 720 -63.50 -38.58 -24.60
N ALA A 721 -63.22 -37.40 -25.15
CA ALA A 721 -62.03 -37.11 -25.93
C ALA A 721 -61.19 -36.05 -25.20
N CYS A 722 -59.98 -36.43 -24.82
CA CYS A 722 -58.98 -35.50 -24.32
C CYS A 722 -58.72 -34.37 -25.31
N ASP A 723 -59.08 -33.15 -24.92
CA ASP A 723 -59.00 -32.03 -25.83
C ASP A 723 -57.60 -31.41 -25.84
N GLN A 724 -56.99 -31.36 -27.02
CA GLN A 724 -55.64 -30.86 -27.23
C GLN A 724 -55.57 -29.32 -27.37
N TYR A 725 -56.71 -28.62 -27.29
CA TYR A 725 -56.81 -27.16 -27.43
C TYR A 725 -57.35 -26.53 -26.15
N GLU A 726 -56.47 -25.93 -25.36
CA GLU A 726 -56.80 -25.29 -24.07
C GLU A 726 -57.49 -23.90 -24.20
N ASP A 727 -57.93 -23.50 -25.40
CA ASP A 727 -58.45 -22.15 -25.66
C ASP A 727 -59.74 -22.16 -26.49
N TYR A 728 -60.85 -21.81 -25.83
CA TYR A 728 -62.19 -21.66 -26.40
C TYR A 728 -62.67 -20.21 -26.36
N THR A 729 -61.76 -19.24 -26.40
CA THR A 729 -62.10 -17.80 -26.43
C THR A 729 -62.96 -17.40 -27.62
N ASN A 730 -63.05 -18.25 -28.66
CA ASN A 730 -63.97 -18.09 -29.78
C ASN A 730 -65.43 -18.45 -29.46
N GLN A 731 -65.67 -19.25 -28.42
CA GLN A 731 -67.00 -19.48 -27.86
C GLN A 731 -67.36 -18.31 -26.96
N TYR A 732 -68.60 -17.84 -27.09
CA TYR A 732 -69.12 -16.75 -26.29
C TYR A 732 -70.56 -16.99 -25.88
N ALA A 733 -70.95 -16.37 -24.78
CA ALA A 733 -72.33 -16.28 -24.34
C ALA A 733 -72.69 -14.84 -23.98
N ASP A 734 -73.96 -14.52 -24.16
CA ASP A 734 -74.56 -13.22 -23.90
C ASP A 734 -75.30 -13.25 -22.56
N ILE A 735 -74.76 -12.59 -21.53
CA ILE A 735 -75.40 -12.53 -20.20
C ILE A 735 -75.87 -11.13 -19.87
N THR A 736 -76.94 -10.99 -19.09
CA THR A 736 -77.57 -9.70 -18.79
C THR A 736 -77.32 -9.27 -17.34
N GLN A 737 -76.97 -8.00 -17.13
CA GLN A 737 -76.84 -7.42 -15.78
C GLN A 737 -78.05 -7.74 -14.89
N GLY A 738 -77.78 -8.14 -13.64
CA GLY A 738 -78.80 -8.43 -12.63
C GLY A 738 -79.55 -9.76 -12.81
N GLN A 739 -79.33 -10.49 -13.90
CA GLN A 739 -79.89 -11.82 -14.10
C GLN A 739 -78.99 -12.89 -13.45
N SER A 740 -79.60 -13.99 -13.02
CA SER A 740 -78.90 -15.14 -12.48
C SER A 740 -78.80 -16.25 -13.52
N TYR A 741 -77.62 -16.84 -13.63
CA TYR A 741 -77.29 -17.92 -14.56
C TYR A 741 -76.68 -19.09 -13.79
N THR A 742 -76.59 -20.25 -14.45
CA THR A 742 -75.86 -21.40 -13.91
C THR A 742 -74.88 -21.92 -14.95
N ILE A 743 -73.69 -22.30 -14.51
CA ILE A 743 -72.70 -22.99 -15.33
C ILE A 743 -72.54 -24.43 -14.87
N ASP A 744 -72.67 -25.35 -15.82
CA ASP A 744 -72.43 -26.77 -15.65
C ASP A 744 -71.01 -27.09 -16.16
N VAL A 745 -70.17 -27.62 -15.27
CA VAL A 745 -68.80 -28.04 -15.60
C VAL A 745 -68.64 -29.52 -15.29
N THR A 746 -68.23 -30.31 -16.29
CA THR A 746 -67.89 -31.72 -16.17
C THR A 746 -66.40 -31.88 -16.34
N LEU A 747 -65.74 -32.51 -15.37
CA LEU A 747 -64.33 -32.91 -15.47
C LEU A 747 -64.24 -34.36 -15.97
N GLY A 748 -63.44 -34.61 -17.00
CA GLY A 748 -63.24 -35.90 -17.66
C GLY A 748 -62.01 -36.67 -17.20
N ASP A 749 -61.82 -37.86 -17.77
CA ASP A 749 -60.67 -38.74 -17.51
C ASP A 749 -59.75 -38.77 -18.73
N CYS A 750 -58.62 -38.07 -18.62
CA CYS A 750 -57.54 -38.17 -19.58
C CYS A 750 -56.46 -39.12 -19.10
N SER A 751 -56.41 -40.30 -19.72
CA SER A 751 -55.37 -41.32 -19.53
C SER A 751 -55.26 -41.93 -18.11
N ASN A 752 -56.40 -42.29 -17.51
CA ASN A 752 -56.53 -42.96 -16.19
C ASN A 752 -56.02 -42.12 -15.01
N ASN A 753 -56.21 -40.83 -15.12
CA ASN A 753 -55.49 -39.86 -14.33
C ASN A 753 -56.57 -38.83 -13.93
N TYR A 754 -57.04 -38.91 -12.68
CA TYR A 754 -58.28 -38.24 -12.26
C TYR A 754 -58.03 -36.80 -11.79
N PRO A 755 -58.84 -35.82 -12.23
CA PRO A 755 -58.77 -34.48 -11.68
C PRO A 755 -59.27 -34.43 -10.23
N SER A 756 -58.61 -33.64 -9.39
CA SER A 756 -58.94 -33.42 -7.97
C SER A 756 -59.68 -32.09 -7.79
N GLY A 757 -60.78 -31.91 -8.54
CA GLY A 757 -61.56 -30.67 -8.51
C GLY A 757 -60.99 -29.52 -9.34
N GLY A 758 -61.52 -28.31 -9.11
CA GLY A 758 -61.20 -27.11 -9.88
C GLY A 758 -61.94 -25.86 -9.40
N LYS A 759 -61.79 -24.74 -10.10
CA LYS A 759 -62.46 -23.46 -9.80
C LYS A 759 -62.89 -22.73 -11.08
N VAL A 760 -63.92 -21.89 -10.94
CA VAL A 760 -64.45 -21.05 -12.04
C VAL A 760 -64.39 -19.58 -11.63
N TYR A 761 -63.86 -18.75 -12.53
CA TYR A 761 -63.64 -17.32 -12.33
C TYR A 761 -64.26 -16.49 -13.46
N ILE A 762 -64.77 -15.30 -13.13
CA ILE A 762 -65.20 -14.27 -14.10
C ILE A 762 -64.60 -12.93 -13.68
N ASP A 763 -63.92 -12.27 -14.61
CA ASP A 763 -63.25 -10.97 -14.44
C ASP A 763 -64.32 -9.85 -14.49
N TRP A 764 -64.89 -9.54 -13.33
CA TRP A 764 -66.04 -8.62 -13.28
C TRP A 764 -65.60 -7.17 -13.45
N ASN A 765 -64.40 -6.82 -13.02
CA ASN A 765 -63.93 -5.43 -13.06
C ASN A 765 -63.19 -5.09 -14.39
N ILE A 766 -62.87 -6.09 -15.22
CA ILE A 766 -62.20 -5.99 -16.52
C ILE A 766 -60.79 -5.37 -16.39
N ASP A 767 -60.11 -5.62 -15.27
CA ASP A 767 -58.77 -5.10 -15.01
C ASP A 767 -57.65 -6.02 -15.49
N GLY A 768 -57.99 -7.28 -15.68
CA GLY A 768 -57.12 -8.27 -16.22
C GLY A 768 -56.41 -9.22 -15.31
N ASP A 769 -56.92 -9.37 -14.12
CA ASP A 769 -56.64 -10.56 -13.35
C ASP A 769 -57.96 -11.23 -12.91
N PHE A 770 -57.86 -12.24 -12.06
CA PHE A 770 -59.03 -12.84 -11.42
C PHE A 770 -58.81 -12.90 -9.90
N ASN A 771 -58.07 -11.92 -9.35
CA ASN A 771 -57.66 -11.92 -7.94
C ASN A 771 -58.61 -11.12 -7.04
N ASP A 772 -59.67 -10.56 -7.63
CA ASP A 772 -60.51 -9.58 -6.98
C ASP A 772 -61.67 -10.22 -6.21
N PRO A 773 -62.13 -9.60 -5.09
CA PRO A 773 -63.22 -10.16 -4.31
C PRO A 773 -64.53 -10.29 -5.10
N GLY A 774 -65.00 -11.53 -5.29
CA GLY A 774 -66.25 -11.85 -5.98
C GLY A 774 -66.10 -12.38 -7.40
N GLU A 775 -64.87 -12.50 -7.90
CA GLU A 775 -64.56 -13.05 -9.23
C GLU A 775 -64.51 -14.57 -9.24
N GLU A 776 -64.13 -15.20 -8.12
CA GLU A 776 -64.34 -16.64 -7.93
C GLU A 776 -65.85 -16.91 -7.78
N ILE A 777 -66.49 -17.38 -8.85
CA ILE A 777 -67.94 -17.64 -8.84
C ILE A 777 -68.28 -19.03 -8.30
N GLY A 778 -67.32 -19.95 -8.25
CA GLY A 778 -67.52 -21.24 -7.59
C GLY A 778 -66.36 -22.22 -7.65
N THR A 779 -66.46 -23.24 -6.79
CA THR A 779 -65.49 -24.32 -6.65
C THR A 779 -66.11 -25.64 -7.14
N ILE A 780 -65.33 -26.41 -7.89
CA ILE A 780 -65.66 -27.77 -8.35
C ILE A 780 -65.03 -28.76 -7.35
N PRO A 781 -65.83 -29.55 -6.62
CA PRO A 781 -65.31 -30.47 -5.61
C PRO A 781 -64.58 -31.68 -6.23
N ASP A 782 -63.78 -32.35 -5.40
CA ASP A 782 -63.18 -33.64 -5.72
C ASP A 782 -64.28 -34.68 -5.99
N GLY A 783 -64.20 -35.38 -7.13
CA GLY A 783 -65.20 -36.38 -7.51
C GLY A 783 -64.69 -37.39 -8.54
N PRO A 784 -65.37 -38.55 -8.70
CA PRO A 784 -65.06 -39.48 -9.78
C PRO A 784 -65.25 -38.79 -11.15
N PRO A 785 -64.52 -39.21 -12.20
CA PRO A 785 -64.64 -38.60 -13.52
C PRO A 785 -66.09 -38.66 -14.03
N SER A 786 -66.46 -37.65 -14.81
CA SER A 786 -67.80 -37.49 -15.42
C SER A 786 -68.93 -37.03 -14.50
N THR A 787 -68.65 -36.51 -13.29
CA THR A 787 -69.67 -35.78 -12.51
C THR A 787 -69.73 -34.30 -12.92
N THR A 788 -70.90 -33.86 -13.37
CA THR A 788 -71.20 -32.44 -13.64
C THR A 788 -71.45 -31.68 -12.34
N THR A 789 -70.76 -30.55 -12.16
CA THR A 789 -71.00 -29.60 -11.08
C THR A 789 -71.71 -28.37 -11.64
N THR A 790 -72.86 -28.02 -11.05
CA THR A 790 -73.64 -26.83 -11.40
C THR A 790 -73.32 -25.69 -10.43
N ILE A 791 -72.84 -24.55 -10.94
CA ILE A 791 -72.46 -23.37 -10.17
C ILE A 791 -73.39 -22.21 -10.54
N PRO A 792 -74.21 -21.68 -9.60
CA PRO A 792 -75.03 -20.50 -9.84
C PRO A 792 -74.23 -19.20 -9.64
N PHE A 793 -74.48 -18.20 -10.48
CA PHE A 793 -73.94 -16.85 -10.30
C PHE A 793 -74.94 -15.77 -10.73
N THR A 794 -74.74 -14.53 -10.30
CA THR A 794 -75.57 -13.37 -10.68
C THR A 794 -74.68 -12.28 -11.25
N VAL A 795 -75.08 -11.72 -12.39
CA VAL A 795 -74.31 -10.70 -13.09
C VAL A 795 -74.38 -9.37 -12.32
N PRO A 796 -73.25 -8.77 -11.90
CA PRO A 796 -73.29 -7.50 -11.19
C PRO A 796 -73.77 -6.36 -12.09
N PHE A 797 -74.48 -5.39 -11.51
CA PHE A 797 -74.98 -4.20 -12.23
C PHE A 797 -73.87 -3.23 -12.66
N SER A 798 -72.65 -3.41 -12.14
CA SER A 798 -71.49 -2.56 -12.38
C SER A 798 -70.65 -2.97 -13.60
N VAL A 799 -70.94 -4.12 -14.23
CA VAL A 799 -70.10 -4.69 -15.30
C VAL A 799 -70.79 -4.58 -16.64
N PHE A 800 -70.09 -4.06 -17.66
CA PHE A 800 -70.63 -3.91 -19.00
C PHE A 800 -69.56 -4.22 -20.07
N GLY A 801 -69.93 -4.97 -21.11
CA GLY A 801 -69.05 -5.31 -22.23
C GLY A 801 -68.49 -6.74 -22.20
N ALA A 802 -67.50 -7.02 -23.04
CA ALA A 802 -66.83 -8.32 -23.08
C ALA A 802 -65.90 -8.49 -21.88
N THR A 803 -66.09 -9.58 -21.14
CA THR A 803 -65.21 -10.10 -20.11
C THR A 803 -64.79 -11.54 -20.45
N LYS A 804 -63.93 -12.13 -19.64
CA LYS A 804 -63.43 -13.49 -19.79
C LYS A 804 -63.88 -14.34 -18.59
N MET A 805 -64.18 -15.59 -18.87
CA MET A 805 -64.37 -16.62 -17.85
C MET A 805 -63.26 -17.64 -17.97
N ARG A 806 -62.72 -18.06 -16.83
CA ARG A 806 -61.66 -19.07 -16.74
C ARG A 806 -62.09 -20.22 -15.87
N ILE A 807 -61.78 -21.42 -16.31
CA ILE A 807 -61.90 -22.65 -15.53
C ILE A 807 -60.49 -23.21 -15.33
N VAL A 808 -60.16 -23.55 -14.09
CA VAL A 808 -58.89 -24.18 -13.72
C VAL A 808 -59.19 -25.55 -13.12
N SER A 809 -58.71 -26.63 -13.73
CA SER A 809 -58.75 -27.99 -13.16
C SER A 809 -57.43 -28.34 -12.48
N GLN A 810 -57.41 -29.35 -11.59
CA GLN A 810 -56.19 -29.80 -10.91
C GLN A 810 -55.94 -31.30 -11.07
N PHE A 811 -54.67 -31.71 -11.19
CA PHE A 811 -54.22 -33.10 -11.18
C PHE A 811 -53.57 -33.50 -9.85
N LEU A 812 -53.78 -34.74 -9.36
CA LEU A 812 -53.35 -35.23 -8.03
C LEU A 812 -51.83 -35.07 -7.72
N ASN A 813 -51.49 -34.26 -6.69
CA ASN A 813 -50.84 -34.69 -5.41
C ASN A 813 -50.37 -33.46 -4.58
N ASN A 814 -51.02 -33.25 -3.40
CA ASN A 814 -50.64 -32.43 -2.23
C ASN A 814 -51.14 -30.97 -2.07
N THR A 815 -51.90 -30.37 -2.98
CA THR A 815 -52.49 -29.02 -2.77
C THR A 815 -54.01 -29.11 -2.66
N PRO A 816 -54.65 -28.63 -1.56
CA PRO A 816 -56.11 -28.57 -1.45
C PRO A 816 -56.74 -27.70 -2.55
N VAL A 817 -57.96 -28.00 -3.01
CA VAL A 817 -58.70 -27.16 -3.99
C VAL A 817 -58.77 -25.69 -3.54
N SER A 818 -58.78 -25.43 -2.23
CA SER A 818 -58.74 -24.08 -1.66
C SER A 818 -57.46 -23.27 -1.98
N SER A 819 -56.41 -23.93 -2.45
CA SER A 819 -55.10 -23.32 -2.77
C SER A 819 -54.90 -23.05 -4.26
N ILE A 820 -55.89 -23.36 -5.11
CA ILE A 820 -55.90 -22.99 -6.53
C ILE A 820 -56.17 -21.49 -6.62
N GLY A 821 -55.20 -20.77 -7.16
CA GLY A 821 -55.26 -19.38 -7.54
C GLY A 821 -55.64 -19.19 -9.02
N PRO A 822 -56.03 -17.96 -9.38
CA PRO A 822 -56.53 -17.61 -10.71
C PRO A 822 -55.54 -17.80 -11.88
N CYS A 823 -54.25 -17.91 -11.57
CA CYS A 823 -53.15 -17.98 -12.54
C CYS A 823 -52.26 -19.23 -12.37
N ASP A 824 -52.69 -20.24 -11.61
CA ASP A 824 -51.87 -21.42 -11.33
C ASP A 824 -51.80 -22.39 -12.52
N VAL A 825 -50.92 -22.11 -13.49
CA VAL A 825 -50.66 -22.96 -14.68
C VAL A 825 -49.16 -23.03 -14.99
N GLY A 826 -48.65 -24.23 -15.28
CA GLY A 826 -47.21 -24.47 -15.51
C GLY A 826 -46.77 -24.31 -16.97
N VAL A 827 -45.96 -23.27 -17.26
CA VAL A 827 -45.11 -23.23 -18.46
C VAL A 827 -43.77 -23.93 -18.14
N MET A 828 -43.42 -24.99 -18.89
CA MET A 828 -42.09 -25.60 -18.81
C MET A 828 -41.06 -24.80 -19.62
N ALA A 829 -40.01 -24.31 -18.95
CA ALA A 829 -38.69 -24.13 -19.56
C ALA A 829 -37.80 -25.30 -19.14
N ASN A 830 -37.43 -26.17 -20.08
CA ASN A 830 -36.54 -27.33 -19.92
C ASN A 830 -35.15 -26.91 -19.33
N PRO A 831 -34.43 -27.70 -18.50
CA PRO A 831 -34.65 -29.12 -18.20
C PRO A 831 -34.66 -29.56 -16.71
N VAL A 832 -35.30 -30.71 -16.50
CA VAL A 832 -35.30 -31.59 -15.31
C VAL A 832 -36.16 -31.12 -14.13
N TYR A 833 -37.35 -31.72 -13.95
CA TYR A 833 -37.78 -32.44 -12.74
C TYR A 833 -39.14 -33.14 -12.98
N ILE A 834 -39.34 -34.23 -12.24
CA ILE A 834 -40.45 -35.18 -12.24
C ILE A 834 -41.53 -34.73 -11.23
N GLN A 835 -42.72 -34.32 -11.72
CA GLN A 835 -44.02 -34.12 -11.04
C GLN A 835 -44.11 -33.12 -9.85
N PRO A 836 -45.25 -32.42 -9.62
CA PRO A 836 -46.62 -32.71 -10.04
C PRO A 836 -47.19 -31.72 -11.08
N TRP A 837 -48.23 -32.18 -11.80
CA TRP A 837 -48.88 -31.49 -12.90
C TRP A 837 -49.94 -30.52 -12.33
N PHE A 838 -49.75 -29.22 -12.50
CA PHE A 838 -50.77 -28.19 -12.21
C PHE A 838 -51.73 -28.14 -13.40
N GLY A 839 -53.03 -28.24 -13.17
CA GLY A 839 -53.98 -28.78 -14.15
C GLY A 839 -54.36 -27.86 -15.31
N ALA A 840 -55.36 -28.29 -16.09
CA ALA A 840 -55.72 -27.67 -17.36
C ALA A 840 -56.51 -26.38 -17.14
N THR A 841 -56.28 -25.38 -17.98
CA THR A 841 -57.09 -24.16 -18.01
C THR A 841 -57.87 -24.08 -19.30
N GLU A 842 -59.13 -23.70 -19.18
CA GLU A 842 -59.96 -23.34 -20.33
C GLU A 842 -60.51 -21.94 -20.15
N ASP A 843 -60.42 -21.18 -21.24
CA ASP A 843 -60.75 -19.78 -21.31
C ASP A 843 -61.92 -19.56 -22.28
N TYR A 844 -62.91 -18.78 -21.86
CA TYR A 844 -64.15 -18.50 -22.59
C TYR A 844 -64.42 -17.00 -22.63
N SER A 845 -64.99 -16.51 -23.73
CA SER A 845 -65.46 -15.12 -23.80
C SER A 845 -66.88 -15.00 -23.24
N ILE A 846 -67.16 -13.96 -22.46
CA ILE A 846 -68.51 -13.63 -22.00
C ILE A 846 -68.82 -12.20 -22.39
N VAL A 847 -69.98 -11.95 -23.00
CA VAL A 847 -70.44 -10.60 -23.29
C VAL A 847 -71.53 -10.25 -22.28
N VAL A 848 -71.25 -9.28 -21.40
CA VAL A 848 -72.24 -8.72 -20.49
C VAL A 848 -73.03 -7.67 -21.23
N ASN A 849 -74.19 -8.08 -21.73
CA ASN A 849 -75.17 -7.18 -22.29
C ASN A 849 -75.81 -6.33 -21.19
N GLY A 850 -75.88 -5.04 -21.47
CA GLY A 850 -76.66 -4.11 -20.67
C GLY A 850 -78.12 -4.48 -20.84
N GLY A 851 -78.81 -4.76 -19.73
CA GLY A 851 -80.27 -4.75 -19.74
C GLY A 851 -80.80 -3.37 -20.17
N LEU A 852 -82.10 -3.27 -20.44
CA LEU A 852 -82.78 -2.03 -20.83
C LEU A 852 -82.27 -0.82 -20.03
N VAL A 853 -81.56 0.09 -20.69
CA VAL A 853 -80.98 1.29 -20.07
C VAL A 853 -82.11 2.26 -19.76
N ASN A 854 -82.19 2.75 -18.52
CA ASN A 854 -83.18 3.76 -18.11
C ASN A 854 -82.79 5.16 -18.64
N ALA A 855 -82.77 5.32 -19.96
CA ALA A 855 -82.49 6.58 -20.64
C ALA A 855 -83.75 7.46 -20.71
N THR A 856 -83.56 8.77 -20.92
CA THR A 856 -84.66 9.71 -21.24
C THR A 856 -84.64 10.07 -22.71
N TYR A 857 -85.82 10.31 -23.28
CA TYR A 857 -86.02 10.52 -24.71
C TYR A 857 -86.68 11.88 -24.95
N LEU A 858 -86.27 12.58 -26.01
CA LEU A 858 -86.94 13.78 -26.51
C LEU A 858 -86.99 13.73 -28.03
N TRP A 859 -88.18 13.42 -28.56
CA TRP A 859 -88.43 13.39 -30.00
C TRP A 859 -88.68 14.79 -30.55
N SER A 860 -88.34 15.00 -31.82
CA SER A 860 -88.59 16.23 -32.59
C SER A 860 -90.06 16.71 -32.60
N ASN A 861 -91.01 15.82 -32.33
CA ASN A 861 -92.44 16.14 -32.20
C ASN A 861 -92.88 16.42 -30.74
N GLY A 862 -91.94 16.46 -29.79
CA GLY A 862 -92.17 16.76 -28.38
C GLY A 862 -92.52 15.57 -27.48
N GLN A 863 -92.59 14.35 -28.02
CA GLN A 863 -92.86 13.15 -27.22
C GLN A 863 -91.59 12.69 -26.47
N THR A 864 -91.76 12.02 -25.31
CA THR A 864 -90.65 11.72 -24.38
C THR A 864 -90.53 10.24 -23.99
N THR A 865 -91.21 9.36 -24.69
CA THR A 865 -91.18 7.91 -24.47
C THR A 865 -90.19 7.23 -25.43
N ASP A 866 -89.72 6.04 -25.05
CA ASP A 866 -88.90 5.15 -25.89
C ASP A 866 -89.63 4.74 -27.19
N SER A 867 -90.96 4.70 -27.14
CA SER A 867 -91.86 4.36 -28.21
C SER A 867 -92.85 5.48 -28.49
N ILE A 868 -92.97 5.87 -29.75
CA ILE A 868 -93.91 6.89 -30.21
C ILE A 868 -94.80 6.34 -31.33
N SER A 869 -96.03 6.84 -31.39
CA SER A 869 -97.05 6.45 -32.37
C SER A 869 -97.85 7.67 -32.80
N GLY A 870 -98.65 7.56 -33.85
CA GLY A 870 -99.40 8.71 -34.36
C GLY A 870 -98.65 9.46 -35.48
N LEU A 871 -97.63 8.86 -36.07
CA LEU A 871 -96.70 9.56 -36.96
C LEU A 871 -97.22 9.61 -38.40
N THR A 872 -97.07 10.77 -39.04
CA THR A 872 -97.27 10.99 -40.49
C THR A 872 -95.98 10.72 -41.23
N ALA A 873 -96.03 10.61 -42.57
CA ALA A 873 -94.81 10.57 -43.37
C ALA A 873 -93.94 11.84 -43.13
N GLY A 874 -92.65 11.66 -42.88
CA GLY A 874 -91.74 12.75 -42.50
C GLY A 874 -90.49 12.27 -41.77
N GLY A 875 -89.54 13.19 -41.57
CA GLY A 875 -88.33 12.94 -40.79
C GLY A 875 -88.55 13.26 -39.31
N TYR A 876 -88.09 12.37 -38.44
CA TYR A 876 -88.13 12.52 -36.99
C TYR A 876 -86.73 12.30 -36.42
N SER A 877 -86.32 13.15 -35.47
CA SER A 877 -85.12 12.92 -34.66
C SER A 877 -85.50 12.63 -33.21
N VAL A 878 -84.61 11.95 -32.49
CA VAL A 878 -84.70 11.72 -31.04
C VAL A 878 -83.37 12.07 -30.37
N LEU A 879 -83.44 12.88 -29.32
CA LEU A 879 -82.35 13.08 -28.38
C LEU A 879 -82.49 12.07 -27.25
N VAL A 880 -81.53 11.16 -27.12
CA VAL A 880 -81.44 10.15 -26.07
C VAL A 880 -80.44 10.65 -25.03
N THR A 881 -80.83 10.74 -23.76
CA THR A 881 -79.93 11.04 -22.65
C THR A 881 -79.77 9.81 -21.76
N ALA A 882 -78.58 9.25 -21.72
CA ALA A 882 -78.25 8.11 -20.87
C ALA A 882 -78.22 8.51 -19.38
N PRO A 883 -78.30 7.56 -18.43
CA PRO A 883 -78.27 7.83 -16.99
C PRO A 883 -77.04 8.63 -16.51
N ASN A 884 -75.91 8.50 -17.21
CA ASN A 884 -74.67 9.24 -16.94
C ASN A 884 -74.67 10.68 -17.53
N GLY A 885 -75.78 11.11 -18.15
CA GLY A 885 -75.92 12.45 -18.73
C GLY A 885 -75.41 12.59 -20.17
N CYS A 886 -74.80 11.55 -20.75
CA CYS A 886 -74.39 11.59 -22.15
C CYS A 886 -75.60 11.67 -23.08
N THR A 887 -75.49 12.51 -24.12
CA THR A 887 -76.56 12.68 -25.10
C THR A 887 -76.15 12.16 -26.48
N LEU A 888 -77.07 11.48 -27.15
CA LEU A 888 -76.95 10.99 -28.53
C LEU A 888 -78.18 11.45 -29.31
N THR A 889 -78.00 11.84 -30.57
CA THR A 889 -79.13 12.18 -31.46
C THR A 889 -79.16 11.22 -32.63
N ASP A 890 -80.33 10.61 -32.85
CA ASP A 890 -80.57 9.69 -33.96
C ASP A 890 -81.79 10.13 -34.78
N TYR A 891 -81.88 9.65 -36.03
CA TYR A 891 -82.84 10.12 -37.02
C TYR A 891 -83.55 8.94 -37.71
N ILE A 892 -84.85 9.08 -37.94
CA ILE A 892 -85.66 8.10 -38.68
C ILE A 892 -86.60 8.83 -39.66
N THR A 893 -86.92 8.17 -40.78
CA THR A 893 -87.92 8.68 -41.72
C THR A 893 -89.10 7.71 -41.77
N ILE A 894 -90.29 8.21 -41.46
CA ILE A 894 -91.55 7.50 -41.69
C ILE A 894 -91.96 7.76 -43.13
N THR A 895 -92.22 6.71 -43.90
CA THR A 895 -92.74 6.83 -45.27
C THR A 895 -94.21 6.42 -45.33
N GLU A 896 -94.90 6.78 -46.40
CA GLU A 896 -96.24 6.25 -46.73
C GLU A 896 -96.25 5.69 -48.16
N PRO A 897 -97.13 4.72 -48.48
CA PRO A 897 -97.24 4.19 -49.83
C PRO A 897 -97.62 5.28 -50.86
N PRO A 898 -97.16 5.19 -52.12
CA PRO A 898 -97.56 6.12 -53.17
C PRO A 898 -99.08 6.14 -53.35
N ALA A 899 -99.65 7.33 -53.56
CA ALA A 899 -101.08 7.45 -53.87
C ALA A 899 -101.44 6.64 -55.14
N ILE A 900 -102.51 5.84 -55.07
CA ILE A 900 -103.06 5.16 -56.24
C ILE A 900 -103.60 6.23 -57.19
N SER A 901 -102.95 6.41 -58.35
CA SER A 901 -103.48 7.24 -59.42
C SER A 901 -104.37 6.39 -60.33
N THR A 902 -105.65 6.74 -60.42
CA THR A 902 -106.54 6.18 -61.43
C THR A 902 -106.42 7.01 -62.70
N ILE A 903 -105.94 6.39 -63.79
CA ILE A 903 -106.05 6.97 -65.13
C ILE A 903 -107.45 6.64 -65.63
N THR A 904 -108.35 7.63 -65.68
CA THR A 904 -109.61 7.51 -66.42
C THR A 904 -109.31 7.50 -67.91
N SER A 905 -109.31 6.31 -68.53
CA SER A 905 -109.39 6.23 -70.00
C SER A 905 -110.85 6.44 -70.42
N GLN A 906 -111.12 7.58 -71.06
CA GLN A 906 -112.38 7.84 -71.73
C GLN A 906 -112.20 7.38 -73.19
N ASN A 907 -112.83 6.26 -73.57
CA ASN A 907 -112.96 5.86 -74.97
C ASN A 907 -114.34 6.32 -75.46
N ASN A 908 -114.33 7.32 -76.35
CA ASN A 908 -115.42 7.95 -77.13
C ASN A 908 -116.86 7.83 -76.62
#